data_AF-A0A2V8PMX9-F1
#
_entry.id   AF-A0A2V8PMX9-F1
#
_cell.length_a   1.000
_cell.length_b   1.000
_cell.length_c   1.000
_cell.angle_alpha   90.00
_cell.angle_beta   90.00
_cell.angle_gamma   90.00
#
_symmetry.space_group_name_H-M   'P 1'
#
loop_
_entity.id
_entity.type
_entity.pdbx_description
1 polymer ?
#
loop_
_entity_poly.entity_id
_entity_poly.type
_entity_poly.pdbx_seq_one_letter_code
_entity_poly.pdbx_strand_id
1 'polypeptide(L)'
;MLTQHIRTGFLTLLLLLLILLAEGAALAQTTAFTYQGRLTDGGTPANGNYDLQFALWDSASSGSQIGSTQTVNIVPVSSGIFTVTLDFGANAFPGANRFLEISARPTGASSFILLSPRQPITSTPYAVRSSNATLANTATNATQLGGVGASQYVQTNDSRLTDARSPTTGSSNYIQNTNSPQSSSNFNISGDGTAGGTLAGNVVNATTQYNIAGSRVISNAGNSNMFVGVGAGNFNTTGGGNSFFGSGAGLFNTTGGGNSFFGSGAGIKNTTGSFNSFFGGGAGSSNTTGGSNSFVGFAAGSKNTTGASNSFFGNNAGQANTTGQNNSFFGAIAGLNNTTGDLNSFFGSGTGSNNTTGASNSFFGANAGRINTTGSSNAFFGNGTGQANTTGNSNAFFGNLAGQANTTGFSNSFFGTLAGNANATGQNNSFFGGEAGFSNTTGQNNAFFGQNAGLNNTTGLSNSFFGQSAGQVNTTGNYNALFGVGAGSSSTTGDRNSFFGQNAGLNNTTGFSNSFFGQNAGLNNMTGSHNTVIGEFEGANLVSGDFNIYLASNPSFDESNTIRIGNQGTQTSTFIAGINVSGVSGAAVFVNNSGRLGVAPSSRRFKEEIRDMGDSSSRLMRLRPVTFFYRPEAVAGPRTLQYGLIAEEVAPIYPELVEYTAAGQPQTVRYHLLSSMLLNEVQKQQRQIESQGRRIAELQARLRRLEAARSGRRRG
;
A
#
# COMPACT_ATOMS: atom_id res chain seq x y z
N MET A 1 -44.67 -19.81 0.01
CA MET A 1 -44.98 -21.25 0.17
C MET A 1 -44.92 -21.53 1.65
N LEU A 2 -46.03 -21.45 2.40
CA LEU A 2 -47.24 -22.29 2.31
C LEU A 2 -46.81 -23.76 2.42
N THR A 3 -46.95 -24.45 3.54
CA THR A 3 -48.19 -24.99 4.16
C THR A 3 -47.76 -25.59 5.52
N GLN A 4 -48.52 -25.59 6.62
CA GLN A 4 -49.96 -25.70 6.77
C GLN A 4 -50.29 -25.26 8.20
N HIS A 5 -50.92 -24.08 8.33
CA HIS A 5 -51.48 -23.60 9.58
C HIS A 5 -52.87 -24.17 9.78
N ILE A 6 -53.06 -24.66 11.01
CA ILE A 6 -54.30 -24.83 11.75
C ILE A 6 -55.26 -23.67 11.44
N ARG A 7 -56.35 -24.00 10.76
CA ARG A 7 -57.53 -23.15 10.56
C ARG A 7 -58.60 -23.55 11.57
N THR A 8 -58.82 -22.68 12.56
CA THR A 8 -60.09 -21.97 12.76
C THR A 8 -61.35 -22.85 12.65
N GLY A 9 -62.00 -23.27 13.74
CA GLY A 9 -62.58 -22.38 14.76
C GLY A 9 -63.89 -21.71 14.31
N PHE A 10 -64.34 -21.90 13.07
CA PHE A 10 -65.48 -21.16 12.50
C PHE A 10 -66.54 -22.02 11.78
N LEU A 11 -66.42 -23.35 11.79
CA LEU A 11 -67.41 -24.24 11.16
C LEU A 11 -68.34 -24.94 12.16
N THR A 12 -68.09 -24.83 13.46
CA THR A 12 -68.79 -25.59 14.51
C THR A 12 -69.87 -24.81 15.24
N LEU A 13 -70.06 -23.52 14.96
CA LEU A 13 -71.14 -22.72 15.56
C LEU A 13 -72.36 -22.52 14.63
N LEU A 14 -72.26 -22.88 13.35
CA LEU A 14 -73.33 -22.66 12.35
C LEU A 14 -73.85 -23.95 11.69
N LEU A 15 -73.56 -25.12 12.28
CA LEU A 15 -74.24 -26.37 11.95
C LEU A 15 -75.00 -26.91 13.16
N LEU A 16 -75.59 -25.98 13.90
CA LEU A 16 -76.46 -26.23 15.05
C LEU A 16 -77.94 -25.96 14.73
N LEU A 17 -78.34 -25.82 13.45
CA LEU A 17 -79.68 -25.34 13.14
C LEU A 17 -80.44 -25.99 11.97
N LEU A 18 -80.00 -27.12 11.41
CA LEU A 18 -80.65 -27.66 10.20
C LEU A 18 -81.00 -29.15 10.16
N ILE A 19 -80.94 -29.86 11.29
CA ILE A 19 -81.60 -31.18 11.41
C ILE A 19 -82.26 -31.31 12.79
N LEU A 20 -83.33 -30.51 12.96
CA LEU A 20 -84.49 -30.85 13.76
C LEU A 20 -85.51 -31.42 12.76
N LEU A 21 -85.83 -32.72 12.85
CA LEU A 21 -87.16 -33.35 12.67
C LEU A 21 -87.06 -34.86 12.31
N ALA A 22 -87.82 -35.66 13.08
CA ALA A 22 -88.22 -37.09 12.93
C ALA A 22 -87.13 -38.17 13.19
N GLU A 23 -87.33 -39.24 13.98
CA GLU A 23 -88.46 -39.79 14.76
C GLU A 23 -87.89 -40.92 15.68
N GLY A 24 -88.55 -41.18 16.83
CA GLY A 24 -88.69 -42.57 17.33
C GLY A 24 -87.78 -43.11 18.46
N ALA A 25 -88.34 -43.06 19.69
CA ALA A 25 -88.21 -44.02 20.81
C ALA A 25 -86.88 -44.20 21.58
N ALA A 26 -86.90 -43.84 22.87
CA ALA A 26 -86.09 -44.48 23.91
C ALA A 26 -87.04 -44.98 25.01
N LEU A 27 -87.08 -46.31 25.13
CA LEU A 27 -88.02 -47.10 25.93
C LEU A 27 -87.76 -46.95 27.43
N ALA A 28 -88.82 -47.11 28.21
CA ALA A 28 -88.75 -47.25 29.66
C ALA A 28 -87.71 -48.31 30.04
N GLN A 29 -86.86 -48.00 31.02
CA GLN A 29 -85.85 -48.90 31.54
C GLN A 29 -86.54 -50.12 32.16
N THR A 30 -86.12 -51.30 31.72
CA THR A 30 -86.79 -52.58 31.96
C THR A 30 -86.69 -53.00 33.44
N THR A 31 -87.69 -53.76 33.92
CA THR A 31 -87.76 -54.28 35.30
C THR A 31 -86.94 -55.57 35.50
N ALA A 32 -86.19 -55.95 34.47
CA ALA A 32 -85.40 -57.17 34.43
C ALA A 32 -84.03 -56.98 35.09
N PHE A 33 -83.57 -57.98 35.83
CA PHE A 33 -82.22 -58.03 36.41
C PHE A 33 -81.52 -59.34 36.04
N THR A 34 -80.20 -59.32 35.98
CA THR A 34 -79.39 -60.51 35.70
C THR A 34 -79.07 -61.25 36.99
N TYR A 35 -79.37 -62.55 37.03
CA TYR A 35 -79.04 -63.47 38.12
C TYR A 35 -77.98 -64.46 37.65
N GLN A 36 -76.87 -64.54 38.38
CA GLN A 36 -75.82 -65.53 38.15
C GLN A 36 -75.81 -66.51 39.32
N GLY A 37 -75.96 -67.80 39.01
CA GLY A 37 -76.03 -68.87 40.00
C GLY A 37 -74.99 -69.95 39.76
N ARG A 38 -74.74 -70.76 40.79
CA ARG A 38 -73.94 -71.99 40.69
C ARG A 38 -74.81 -73.20 40.99
N LEU A 39 -74.96 -74.09 40.01
CA LEU A 39 -75.67 -75.35 40.08
C LEU A 39 -74.68 -76.52 40.23
N THR A 40 -74.99 -77.45 41.12
CA THR A 40 -74.27 -78.72 41.27
C THR A 40 -75.24 -79.88 41.14
N ASP A 41 -74.84 -80.93 40.42
CA ASP A 41 -75.57 -82.18 40.30
C ASP A 41 -74.80 -83.27 41.05
N GLY A 42 -75.45 -83.92 42.02
CA GLY A 42 -74.82 -84.93 42.88
C GLY A 42 -73.58 -84.46 43.66
N GLY A 43 -73.43 -83.15 43.92
CA GLY A 43 -72.27 -82.56 44.60
C GLY A 43 -71.10 -82.17 43.68
N THR A 44 -71.22 -82.41 42.36
CA THR A 44 -70.26 -81.96 41.35
C THR A 44 -70.81 -80.78 40.54
N PRO A 45 -69.98 -79.83 40.05
CA PRO A 45 -70.47 -78.70 39.26
C PRO A 45 -71.18 -79.18 37.98
N ALA A 46 -72.44 -78.76 37.80
CA ALA A 46 -73.28 -79.18 36.68
C ALA A 46 -72.72 -78.67 35.34
N ASN A 47 -72.84 -79.46 34.27
CA ASN A 47 -72.42 -79.09 32.91
C ASN A 47 -73.47 -79.53 31.90
N GLY A 48 -73.83 -78.67 30.95
CA GLY A 48 -74.84 -78.92 29.93
C GLY A 48 -76.02 -77.95 30.02
N ASN A 49 -77.08 -78.19 29.25
CA ASN A 49 -78.25 -77.31 29.21
C ASN A 49 -79.32 -77.76 30.22
N TYR A 50 -79.80 -76.84 31.04
CA TYR A 50 -80.85 -77.09 32.03
C TYR A 50 -82.07 -76.19 31.78
N ASP A 51 -83.27 -76.73 32.02
CA ASP A 51 -84.44 -75.87 32.19
C ASP A 51 -84.49 -75.44 33.66
N LEU A 52 -84.62 -74.13 33.90
CA LEU A 52 -84.63 -73.55 35.24
C LEU A 52 -85.94 -72.77 35.48
N GLN A 53 -86.52 -72.96 36.65
CA GLN A 53 -87.67 -72.21 37.12
C GLN A 53 -87.30 -71.34 38.31
N PHE A 54 -87.75 -70.09 38.28
CA PHE A 54 -87.52 -69.09 39.32
C PHE A 54 -88.86 -68.54 39.81
N ALA A 55 -89.18 -68.80 41.08
CA ALA A 55 -90.31 -68.20 41.76
C ALA A 55 -89.80 -67.22 42.81
N LEU A 56 -90.39 -66.01 42.85
CA LEU A 56 -90.04 -64.98 43.82
C LEU A 56 -90.97 -65.08 45.03
N TRP A 57 -90.43 -65.07 46.24
CA TRP A 57 -91.20 -65.19 47.48
C TRP A 57 -90.87 -64.05 48.45
N ASP A 58 -91.83 -63.69 49.29
CA ASP A 58 -91.67 -62.65 50.32
C ASP A 58 -91.02 -63.15 51.62
N SER A 59 -90.82 -64.47 51.78
CA SER A 59 -90.19 -65.09 52.95
C SER A 59 -89.38 -66.34 52.57
N ALA A 60 -88.39 -66.67 53.40
CA ALA A 60 -87.40 -67.73 53.17
C ALA A 60 -87.97 -69.17 53.24
N SER A 61 -89.10 -69.41 53.90
CA SER A 61 -89.64 -70.77 54.11
C SER A 61 -91.17 -70.94 54.11
N SER A 62 -91.96 -69.90 54.40
CA SER A 62 -93.44 -70.00 54.54
C SER A 62 -94.23 -68.81 53.96
N GLY A 63 -93.62 -68.07 53.02
CA GLY A 63 -94.19 -66.85 52.43
C GLY A 63 -95.25 -67.07 51.35
N SER A 64 -95.71 -65.97 50.73
CA SER A 64 -96.50 -65.98 49.49
C SER A 64 -95.63 -65.71 48.26
N GLN A 65 -95.98 -66.31 47.12
CA GLN A 65 -95.26 -66.07 45.86
C GLN A 65 -95.65 -64.68 45.31
N ILE A 66 -94.64 -63.92 44.87
CA ILE A 66 -94.75 -62.59 44.30
C ILE A 66 -94.57 -62.69 42.79
N GLY A 67 -95.64 -62.50 42.03
CA GLY A 67 -95.63 -62.62 40.57
C GLY A 67 -95.59 -64.08 40.08
N SER A 68 -95.58 -64.25 38.76
CA SER A 68 -95.55 -65.57 38.12
C SER A 68 -94.16 -66.20 38.14
N THR A 69 -94.09 -67.53 38.19
CA THR A 69 -92.84 -68.27 38.04
C THR A 69 -92.25 -68.05 36.66
N GLN A 70 -90.98 -67.63 36.61
CA GLN A 70 -90.24 -67.45 35.36
C GLN A 70 -89.58 -68.78 34.99
N THR A 71 -89.94 -69.35 33.83
CA THR A 71 -89.31 -70.57 33.30
C THR A 71 -88.34 -70.18 32.18
N VAL A 72 -87.06 -70.51 32.36
CA VAL A 72 -86.01 -70.29 31.37
C VAL A 72 -85.54 -71.65 30.89
N ASN A 73 -85.88 -71.99 29.64
CA ASN A 73 -85.51 -73.27 29.06
C ASN A 73 -84.12 -73.20 28.41
N ILE A 74 -83.42 -74.34 28.34
CA ILE A 74 -82.14 -74.47 27.64
C ILE A 74 -81.07 -73.47 28.17
N VAL A 75 -80.96 -73.31 29.48
CA VAL A 75 -79.92 -72.47 30.10
C VAL A 75 -78.58 -73.21 30.05
N PRO A 76 -77.55 -72.67 29.37
CA PRO A 76 -76.24 -73.30 29.35
C PRO A 76 -75.56 -73.14 30.72
N VAL A 77 -75.20 -74.27 31.33
CA VAL A 77 -74.45 -74.34 32.57
C VAL A 77 -73.06 -74.89 32.25
N SER A 78 -72.01 -74.15 32.64
CA SER A 78 -70.62 -74.57 32.44
C SER A 78 -69.84 -74.45 33.73
N SER A 79 -69.20 -75.54 34.15
CA SER A 79 -68.49 -75.66 35.44
C SER A 79 -69.36 -75.23 36.62
N GLY A 80 -70.65 -75.58 36.56
CA GLY A 80 -71.67 -75.23 37.52
C GLY A 80 -72.20 -73.81 37.41
N ILE A 81 -71.64 -72.88 36.65
CA ILE A 81 -72.12 -71.50 36.59
C ILE A 81 -73.11 -71.31 35.44
N PHE A 82 -74.19 -70.58 35.72
CA PHE A 82 -75.16 -70.12 34.74
C PHE A 82 -75.53 -68.66 34.99
N THR A 83 -75.99 -67.98 33.95
CA THR A 83 -76.48 -66.59 34.03
C THR A 83 -77.80 -66.49 33.29
N VAL A 84 -78.81 -65.91 33.94
CA VAL A 84 -80.15 -65.70 33.36
C VAL A 84 -80.61 -64.27 33.63
N THR A 85 -81.53 -63.78 32.81
CA THR A 85 -82.20 -62.50 33.05
C THR A 85 -83.61 -62.79 33.53
N LEU A 86 -84.00 -62.21 34.67
CA LEU A 86 -85.29 -62.43 35.32
C LEU A 86 -86.06 -61.12 35.40
N ASP A 87 -87.36 -61.18 35.15
CA ASP A 87 -88.26 -60.03 35.28
C ASP A 87 -89.55 -60.47 35.98
N PHE A 88 -89.80 -59.94 37.17
CA PHE A 88 -91.01 -60.23 37.94
C PHE A 88 -92.03 -59.07 37.86
N GLY A 89 -91.77 -58.07 37.01
CA GLY A 89 -92.58 -56.88 36.83
C GLY A 89 -92.30 -55.77 37.85
N ALA A 90 -92.72 -54.54 37.53
CA ALA A 90 -92.39 -53.31 38.27
C ALA A 90 -92.79 -53.32 39.76
N ASN A 91 -93.81 -54.10 40.12
CA ASN A 91 -94.36 -54.11 41.48
C ASN A 91 -93.71 -55.17 42.40
N ALA A 92 -92.79 -55.99 41.87
CA ALA A 92 -92.24 -57.12 42.63
C ALA A 92 -91.25 -56.70 43.74
N PHE A 93 -90.65 -55.51 43.64
CA PHE A 93 -89.59 -55.02 44.52
C PHE A 93 -89.93 -53.69 45.21
N PRO A 94 -90.86 -53.66 46.18
CA PRO A 94 -91.26 -52.45 46.90
C PRO A 94 -90.27 -52.02 48.01
N GLY A 95 -89.08 -52.62 48.08
CA GLY A 95 -88.07 -52.34 49.11
C GLY A 95 -88.04 -53.32 50.30
N ALA A 96 -88.95 -54.29 50.36
CA ALA A 96 -88.90 -55.40 51.32
C ALA A 96 -88.04 -56.57 50.79
N ASN A 97 -87.46 -57.38 51.69
CA ASN A 97 -86.64 -58.55 51.33
C ASN A 97 -87.43 -59.51 50.41
N ARG A 98 -86.71 -60.11 49.44
CA ARG A 98 -87.25 -61.12 48.52
C ARG A 98 -86.33 -62.32 48.44
N PHE A 99 -86.91 -63.49 48.22
CA PHE A 99 -86.20 -64.76 48.15
C PHE A 99 -86.53 -65.50 46.85
N LEU A 100 -85.52 -65.97 46.13
CA LEU A 100 -85.68 -66.80 44.94
C LEU A 100 -85.73 -68.27 45.33
N GLU A 101 -86.81 -68.92 44.93
CA GLU A 101 -86.95 -70.36 44.91
C GLU A 101 -86.62 -70.85 43.51
N ILE A 102 -85.67 -71.78 43.42
CA ILE A 102 -85.12 -72.24 42.15
C ILE A 102 -85.40 -73.73 42.03
N SER A 103 -85.98 -74.14 40.90
CA SER A 103 -86.10 -75.54 40.54
C SER A 103 -85.37 -75.80 39.23
N ALA A 104 -84.68 -76.91 39.12
CA ALA A 104 -83.87 -77.24 37.95
C ALA A 104 -84.18 -78.64 37.44
N ARG A 105 -84.03 -78.83 36.13
CA ARG A 105 -83.96 -80.15 35.51
C ARG A 105 -83.01 -80.13 34.31
N PRO A 106 -82.35 -81.24 33.98
CA PRO A 106 -81.72 -81.37 32.67
C PRO A 106 -82.75 -81.14 31.55
N THR A 107 -82.35 -80.44 30.48
CA THR A 107 -83.27 -80.14 29.36
C THR A 107 -83.85 -81.44 28.81
N GLY A 108 -85.18 -81.58 28.81
CA GLY A 108 -85.89 -82.77 28.34
C GLY A 108 -86.31 -83.79 29.41
N ALA A 109 -85.95 -83.59 30.69
CA ALA A 109 -86.46 -84.43 31.78
C ALA A 109 -87.93 -84.09 32.13
N SER A 110 -88.69 -85.07 32.64
CA SER A 110 -90.16 -84.93 32.81
C SER A 110 -90.60 -84.08 34.02
N SER A 111 -89.77 -83.88 35.04
CA SER A 111 -90.10 -83.10 36.24
C SER A 111 -88.95 -82.21 36.70
N PHE A 112 -89.30 -81.11 37.39
CA PHE A 112 -88.34 -80.19 38.02
C PHE A 112 -87.99 -80.64 39.44
N ILE A 113 -86.73 -80.52 39.83
CA ILE A 113 -86.24 -80.75 41.19
C ILE A 113 -86.10 -79.41 41.89
N LEU A 114 -86.75 -79.26 43.05
CA LEU A 114 -86.67 -78.05 43.88
C LEU A 114 -85.33 -77.97 44.62
N LEU A 115 -84.64 -76.83 44.52
CA LEU A 115 -83.37 -76.56 45.19
C LEU A 115 -83.64 -75.76 46.47
N SER A 116 -83.47 -76.41 47.62
CA SER A 116 -83.63 -75.81 48.95
C SER A 116 -82.26 -75.47 49.57
N PRO A 117 -82.12 -74.35 50.33
CA PRO A 117 -83.14 -73.36 50.69
C PRO A 117 -83.27 -72.21 49.67
N ARG A 118 -84.35 -71.42 49.77
CA ARG A 118 -84.57 -70.20 48.98
C ARG A 118 -83.44 -69.19 49.21
N GLN A 119 -83.01 -68.50 48.15
CA GLN A 119 -81.86 -67.59 48.19
C GLN A 119 -82.33 -66.13 48.31
N PRO A 120 -81.87 -65.34 49.29
CA PRO A 120 -82.22 -63.92 49.40
C PRO A 120 -81.64 -63.11 48.23
N ILE A 121 -82.43 -62.18 47.67
CA ILE A 121 -81.93 -61.16 46.74
C ILE A 121 -81.46 -59.97 47.56
N THR A 122 -80.15 -59.68 47.51
CA THR A 122 -79.56 -58.50 48.15
C THR A 122 -79.48 -57.34 47.14
N SER A 123 -79.99 -56.17 47.53
CA SER A 123 -79.95 -54.97 46.69
C SER A 123 -78.52 -54.43 46.60
N THR A 124 -77.94 -54.44 45.40
CA THR A 124 -76.80 -53.58 45.05
C THR A 124 -77.34 -52.20 44.67
N PRO A 125 -76.74 -51.09 45.13
CA PRO A 125 -77.39 -49.78 45.06
C PRO A 125 -77.36 -49.21 43.63
N TYR A 126 -78.50 -49.25 42.96
CA TYR A 126 -78.83 -48.33 41.87
C TYR A 126 -80.05 -47.50 42.28
N ALA A 127 -79.82 -46.19 42.50
CA ALA A 127 -80.85 -45.23 42.89
C ALA A 127 -81.73 -44.85 41.69
N VAL A 128 -83.03 -45.09 41.81
CA VAL A 128 -84.07 -44.52 40.95
C VAL A 128 -84.52 -43.19 41.56
N ARG A 129 -84.59 -42.13 40.74
CA ARG A 129 -84.85 -40.72 41.12
C ARG A 129 -86.08 -40.52 42.02
N SER A 130 -86.02 -39.49 42.87
CA SER A 130 -87.20 -38.82 43.43
C SER A 130 -87.50 -37.52 42.66
N SER A 131 -88.73 -37.42 42.15
CA SER A 131 -89.33 -36.26 41.48
C SER A 131 -90.45 -35.73 42.39
N ASN A 132 -90.44 -34.42 42.66
CA ASN A 132 -91.39 -33.62 43.44
C ASN A 132 -91.16 -33.54 44.97
N ALA A 133 -90.34 -32.58 45.38
CA ALA A 133 -90.47 -31.92 46.67
C ALA A 133 -90.78 -30.42 46.42
N THR A 134 -92.06 -30.12 46.25
CA THR A 134 -92.59 -28.77 46.08
C THR A 134 -93.00 -28.24 47.46
N LEU A 135 -92.38 -27.12 47.88
CA LEU A 135 -92.69 -26.23 49.03
C LEU A 135 -92.12 -26.60 50.42
N ALA A 136 -90.92 -26.08 50.70
CA ALA A 136 -90.61 -25.50 52.00
C ALA A 136 -90.10 -24.05 51.78
N ASN A 137 -91.00 -23.08 52.00
CA ASN A 137 -90.69 -21.65 52.04
C ASN A 137 -89.69 -21.36 53.18
N THR A 138 -88.62 -20.63 52.85
CA THR A 138 -87.95 -19.54 53.63
C THR A 138 -88.07 -19.61 55.18
N ALA A 139 -87.01 -19.61 55.99
CA ALA A 139 -85.85 -18.71 55.94
C ALA A 139 -84.72 -19.09 56.95
N THR A 140 -83.49 -18.69 56.62
CA THR A 140 -82.42 -18.23 57.54
C THR A 140 -81.62 -19.24 58.39
N ASN A 141 -80.74 -20.05 57.79
CA ASN A 141 -79.57 -20.67 58.47
C ASN A 141 -78.65 -21.46 57.51
N ALA A 142 -78.10 -20.80 56.49
CA ALA A 142 -77.06 -21.35 55.61
C ALA A 142 -75.66 -21.30 56.25
N THR A 143 -75.43 -21.96 57.40
CA THR A 143 -74.12 -21.93 58.07
C THR A 143 -73.56 -23.24 58.64
N GLN A 144 -74.15 -24.43 58.49
CA GLN A 144 -73.53 -25.68 59.00
C GLN A 144 -73.77 -26.93 58.12
N LEU A 145 -72.73 -27.75 57.89
CA LEU A 145 -72.79 -29.03 57.15
C LEU A 145 -72.09 -30.11 58.01
N GLY A 146 -72.82 -31.13 58.46
CA GLY A 146 -72.27 -32.24 59.27
C GLY A 146 -72.14 -31.98 60.78
N GLY A 147 -72.93 -31.06 61.36
CA GLY A 147 -72.85 -30.72 62.79
C GLY A 147 -71.62 -29.87 63.16
N VAL A 148 -70.94 -29.35 62.14
CA VAL A 148 -69.75 -28.50 62.21
C VAL A 148 -70.04 -27.28 61.34
N GLY A 149 -69.70 -26.08 61.84
CA GLY A 149 -70.00 -24.83 61.13
C GLY A 149 -69.29 -24.74 59.79
N ALA A 150 -69.95 -24.21 58.75
CA ALA A 150 -69.34 -23.93 57.45
C ALA A 150 -68.12 -22.98 57.56
N SER A 151 -68.03 -22.18 58.63
CA SER A 151 -66.85 -21.39 59.03
C SER A 151 -65.68 -22.21 59.57
N GLN A 152 -65.85 -23.50 59.82
CA GLN A 152 -64.79 -24.44 60.20
C GLN A 152 -64.30 -25.29 59.01
N TYR A 153 -65.00 -25.22 57.86
CA TYR A 153 -64.56 -25.79 56.57
C TYR A 153 -64.14 -24.74 55.54
N VAL A 154 -64.49 -23.47 55.72
CA VAL A 154 -63.76 -22.40 55.06
C VAL A 154 -62.69 -21.91 56.01
N GLN A 155 -61.47 -22.42 55.86
CA GLN A 155 -60.34 -21.71 56.44
C GLN A 155 -60.09 -20.41 55.66
N THR A 156 -60.93 -19.40 55.94
CA THR A 156 -60.64 -17.95 55.79
C THR A 156 -59.67 -17.48 56.88
N ASN A 157 -58.83 -18.40 57.33
CA ASN A 157 -57.79 -18.28 58.33
C ASN A 157 -56.70 -19.35 58.10
N ASP A 158 -56.63 -19.95 56.89
CA ASP A 158 -55.30 -20.26 56.35
C ASP A 158 -54.60 -18.90 56.33
N SER A 159 -53.57 -18.75 57.17
CA SER A 159 -52.75 -17.55 57.29
C SER A 159 -52.10 -17.15 55.96
N ARG A 160 -52.22 -17.98 54.91
CA ARG A 160 -51.78 -17.71 53.55
C ARG A 160 -52.90 -17.24 52.60
N LEU A 161 -54.19 -17.30 52.95
CA LEU A 161 -55.28 -17.09 51.96
C LEU A 161 -56.33 -16.01 52.29
N THR A 162 -56.27 -15.35 53.44
CA THR A 162 -57.25 -14.30 53.83
C THR A 162 -56.64 -13.15 54.58
N ASP A 163 -55.45 -12.81 54.13
CA ASP A 163 -54.94 -11.49 54.34
C ASP A 163 -55.74 -10.44 53.54
N ALA A 164 -56.83 -9.95 54.11
CA ALA A 164 -57.32 -8.60 53.84
C ALA A 164 -56.56 -7.58 54.71
N ARG A 165 -55.22 -7.60 54.72
CA ARG A 165 -54.44 -6.42 55.10
C ARG A 165 -54.79 -5.38 54.05
N SER A 166 -55.34 -4.25 54.47
CA SER A 166 -54.88 -3.01 53.84
C SER A 166 -53.37 -3.13 53.78
N PRO A 167 -52.72 -3.08 52.61
CA PRO A 167 -51.27 -2.99 52.62
C PRO A 167 -50.99 -1.73 53.43
N THR A 168 -50.44 -1.87 54.63
CA THR A 168 -49.67 -0.77 55.15
C THR A 168 -48.62 -0.50 54.07
N THR A 169 -48.62 0.72 53.53
CA THR A 169 -47.64 1.17 52.54
C THR A 169 -46.25 0.72 53.03
N GLY A 170 -45.65 -0.31 52.40
CA GLY A 170 -44.43 -0.96 52.89
C GLY A 170 -44.46 -2.46 53.24
N SER A 171 -45.60 -3.18 53.13
CA SER A 171 -45.66 -4.63 53.43
C SER A 171 -44.76 -5.50 52.54
N SER A 172 -44.05 -6.47 53.15
CA SER A 172 -43.07 -7.36 52.50
C SER A 172 -43.65 -8.63 51.88
N ASN A 173 -44.97 -8.87 51.97
CA ASN A 173 -45.58 -10.17 51.65
C ASN A 173 -46.47 -10.18 50.39
N TYR A 174 -46.71 -9.04 49.75
CA TYR A 174 -47.64 -8.96 48.61
C TYR A 174 -47.37 -7.72 47.74
N ILE A 175 -47.17 -7.94 46.43
CA ILE A 175 -47.14 -6.84 45.44
C ILE A 175 -48.54 -6.63 44.89
N GLN A 176 -48.99 -5.39 44.97
CA GLN A 176 -50.26 -4.93 44.46
C GLN A 176 -50.11 -4.30 43.08
N ASN A 177 -51.01 -4.66 42.18
CA ASN A 177 -51.15 -3.99 40.90
C ASN A 177 -51.86 -2.64 41.11
N THR A 178 -51.09 -1.59 41.42
CA THR A 178 -51.58 -0.21 41.56
C THR A 178 -50.73 0.73 40.72
N ASN A 179 -51.20 1.96 40.49
CA ASN A 179 -50.48 2.98 39.73
C ASN A 179 -49.42 3.72 40.58
N SER A 180 -49.16 3.31 41.83
CA SER A 180 -48.20 3.93 42.74
C SER A 180 -47.10 2.94 43.17
N PRO A 181 -45.80 3.31 43.13
CA PRO A 181 -44.71 2.41 43.54
C PRO A 181 -44.85 1.97 45.00
N GLN A 182 -44.81 0.66 45.27
CA GLN A 182 -44.76 0.13 46.63
C GLN A 182 -43.32 0.11 47.14
N SER A 183 -43.02 0.92 48.16
CA SER A 183 -41.72 0.92 48.83
C SER A 183 -41.45 -0.42 49.53
N SER A 184 -40.26 -1.01 49.34
CA SER A 184 -39.77 -2.21 50.04
C SER A 184 -40.44 -3.56 49.69
N SER A 185 -41.26 -3.63 48.64
CA SER A 185 -41.84 -4.91 48.16
C SER A 185 -40.93 -5.59 47.11
N ASN A 186 -40.81 -6.92 47.14
CA ASN A 186 -40.03 -7.71 46.19
C ASN A 186 -40.93 -8.57 45.28
N PHE A 187 -40.69 -8.53 43.96
CA PHE A 187 -41.37 -9.38 42.98
C PHE A 187 -40.38 -10.45 42.50
N ASN A 188 -40.66 -11.73 42.75
CA ASN A 188 -39.81 -12.82 42.29
C ASN A 188 -40.63 -13.85 41.53
N ILE A 189 -40.32 -14.06 40.25
CA ILE A 189 -40.86 -15.14 39.43
C ILE A 189 -39.73 -16.16 39.26
N SER A 190 -39.90 -17.37 39.79
CA SER A 190 -38.99 -18.49 39.51
C SER A 190 -39.27 -19.07 38.12
N GLY A 191 -38.24 -19.23 37.28
CA GLY A 191 -38.35 -19.83 35.94
C GLY A 191 -38.48 -18.82 34.80
N ASP A 192 -39.05 -19.24 33.66
CA ASP A 192 -39.14 -18.46 32.42
C ASP A 192 -40.35 -17.50 32.40
N GLY A 193 -40.37 -16.52 33.30
CA GLY A 193 -41.41 -15.49 33.32
C GLY A 193 -41.44 -14.66 32.03
N THR A 194 -42.63 -14.43 31.46
CA THR A 194 -42.82 -13.59 30.27
C THR A 194 -43.69 -12.37 30.58
N ALA A 195 -43.30 -11.20 30.08
CA ALA A 195 -44.13 -10.00 30.12
C ALA A 195 -44.80 -9.80 28.75
N GLY A 196 -46.13 -9.91 28.67
CA GLY A 196 -46.89 -9.78 27.42
C GLY A 196 -46.98 -8.37 26.83
N GLY A 197 -46.29 -7.39 27.43
CA GLY A 197 -46.30 -5.97 27.05
C GLY A 197 -44.95 -5.30 27.31
N THR A 198 -44.95 -4.01 27.67
CA THR A 198 -43.72 -3.26 27.97
C THR A 198 -43.23 -3.52 29.39
N LEU A 199 -41.94 -3.89 29.55
CA LEU A 199 -41.25 -3.86 30.83
C LEU A 199 -40.63 -2.47 31.05
N ALA A 200 -41.16 -1.71 32.01
CA ALA A 200 -40.60 -0.42 32.43
C ALA A 200 -40.00 -0.57 33.84
N GLY A 201 -38.69 -0.39 33.97
CA GLY A 201 -37.97 -0.42 35.24
C GLY A 201 -36.79 0.52 35.19
N ASN A 202 -36.45 1.14 36.33
CA ASN A 202 -35.33 2.08 36.41
C ASN A 202 -33.97 1.38 36.15
N VAL A 203 -33.82 0.14 36.63
CA VAL A 203 -32.62 -0.69 36.44
C VAL A 203 -33.06 -2.10 36.08
N VAL A 204 -32.51 -2.65 34.99
CA VAL A 204 -32.73 -4.04 34.56
C VAL A 204 -31.38 -4.75 34.51
N ASN A 205 -31.13 -5.64 35.47
CA ASN A 205 -29.88 -6.39 35.57
C ASN A 205 -30.08 -7.80 35.01
N ALA A 206 -29.41 -8.12 33.91
CA ALA A 206 -29.33 -9.48 33.38
C ALA A 206 -28.05 -10.17 33.86
N THR A 207 -28.15 -11.40 34.35
CA THR A 207 -26.99 -12.17 34.84
C THR A 207 -26.04 -12.57 33.70
N THR A 208 -26.57 -12.81 32.50
CA THR A 208 -25.80 -13.37 31.38
C THR A 208 -25.85 -12.48 30.14
N GLN A 209 -27.05 -12.11 29.67
CA GLN A 209 -27.23 -11.44 28.38
C GLN A 209 -28.61 -10.80 28.23
N TYR A 210 -28.73 -9.89 27.26
CA TYR A 210 -30.01 -9.38 26.76
C TYR A 210 -30.30 -9.94 25.36
N ASN A 211 -31.50 -10.50 25.19
CA ASN A 211 -31.96 -11.12 23.94
C ASN A 211 -33.09 -10.31 23.30
N ILE A 212 -33.06 -10.14 21.97
CA ILE A 212 -34.17 -9.59 21.18
C ILE A 212 -34.56 -10.63 20.13
N ALA A 213 -35.85 -10.97 20.05
CA ALA A 213 -36.38 -11.98 19.13
C ALA A 213 -35.61 -13.33 19.17
N GLY A 214 -35.18 -13.76 20.37
CA GLY A 214 -34.42 -14.99 20.58
C GLY A 214 -32.91 -14.90 20.31
N SER A 215 -32.42 -13.78 19.78
CA SER A 215 -30.99 -13.58 19.52
C SER A 215 -30.32 -12.79 20.63
N ARG A 216 -29.15 -13.24 21.09
CA ARG A 216 -28.26 -12.47 21.99
C ARG A 216 -27.80 -11.20 21.30
N VAL A 217 -28.12 -10.05 21.88
CA VAL A 217 -27.75 -8.74 21.34
C VAL A 217 -26.87 -7.92 22.26
N ILE A 218 -26.88 -8.14 23.59
CA ILE A 218 -25.96 -7.48 24.52
C ILE A 218 -25.39 -8.53 25.49
N SER A 219 -24.08 -8.52 25.70
CA SER A 219 -23.38 -9.37 26.69
C SER A 219 -22.03 -8.77 27.07
N ASN A 220 -21.43 -9.26 28.16
CA ASN A 220 -20.16 -8.76 28.68
C ASN A 220 -19.24 -9.90 29.19
N ALA A 221 -19.29 -11.08 28.55
CA ALA A 221 -18.49 -12.25 28.98
C ALA A 221 -17.00 -11.91 29.11
N GLY A 222 -16.39 -12.25 30.25
CA GLY A 222 -15.02 -11.85 30.62
C GLY A 222 -14.99 -10.64 31.55
N ASN A 223 -13.83 -9.97 31.68
CA ASN A 223 -13.66 -8.79 32.53
C ASN A 223 -13.72 -7.49 31.71
N SER A 224 -14.55 -6.53 32.12
CA SER A 224 -14.59 -5.17 31.55
C SER A 224 -14.87 -5.14 30.04
N ASN A 225 -15.76 -6.02 29.56
CA ASN A 225 -16.15 -6.10 28.16
C ASN A 225 -17.54 -5.49 27.91
N MET A 226 -17.78 -5.03 26.70
CA MET A 226 -19.10 -4.63 26.21
C MET A 226 -19.30 -5.12 24.78
N PHE A 227 -20.25 -6.04 24.58
CA PHE A 227 -20.57 -6.61 23.27
C PHE A 227 -22.02 -6.28 22.89
N VAL A 228 -22.20 -5.71 21.71
CA VAL A 228 -23.50 -5.31 21.16
C VAL A 228 -23.63 -5.79 19.71
N GLY A 229 -24.66 -6.57 19.42
CA GLY A 229 -24.92 -7.17 18.11
C GLY A 229 -24.90 -8.68 18.12
N VAL A 230 -25.64 -9.29 17.18
CA VAL A 230 -25.76 -10.75 17.08
C VAL A 230 -24.39 -11.38 16.84
N GLY A 231 -23.99 -12.30 17.71
CA GLY A 231 -22.71 -13.00 17.62
C GLY A 231 -21.49 -12.19 18.06
N ALA A 232 -21.64 -10.93 18.49
CA ALA A 232 -20.51 -10.13 18.96
C ALA A 232 -19.82 -10.82 20.16
N GLY A 233 -18.51 -11.03 20.09
CA GLY A 233 -17.69 -11.65 21.15
C GLY A 233 -18.10 -13.05 21.59
N ASN A 234 -18.79 -13.84 20.76
CA ASN A 234 -19.42 -15.11 21.19
C ASN A 234 -18.44 -16.14 21.77
N PHE A 235 -17.22 -16.19 21.26
CA PHE A 235 -16.20 -17.15 21.69
C PHE A 235 -15.23 -16.58 22.74
N ASN A 236 -15.53 -15.41 23.32
CA ASN A 236 -14.66 -14.79 24.31
C ASN A 236 -14.68 -15.54 25.63
N THR A 237 -13.56 -16.21 25.95
CA THR A 237 -13.43 -17.03 27.16
C THR A 237 -12.76 -16.25 28.29
N THR A 238 -11.63 -15.59 28.01
CA THR A 238 -10.84 -14.87 29.03
C THR A 238 -10.37 -13.48 28.61
N GLY A 239 -10.57 -13.07 27.34
CA GLY A 239 -10.20 -11.74 26.87
C GLY A 239 -10.94 -10.64 27.63
N GLY A 240 -10.23 -9.60 28.05
CA GLY A 240 -10.80 -8.49 28.83
C GLY A 240 -10.58 -7.11 28.21
N GLY A 241 -11.38 -6.12 28.60
CA GLY A 241 -11.26 -4.74 28.12
C GLY A 241 -11.68 -4.51 26.66
N ASN A 242 -12.59 -5.34 26.13
CA ASN A 242 -13.02 -5.34 24.73
C ASN A 242 -14.36 -4.61 24.53
N SER A 243 -14.48 -3.85 23.44
CA SER A 243 -15.68 -3.13 23.01
C SER A 243 -16.08 -3.56 21.60
N PHE A 244 -17.10 -4.42 21.46
CA PHE A 244 -17.53 -4.94 20.15
C PHE A 244 -18.95 -4.49 19.80
N PHE A 245 -19.13 -3.85 18.66
CA PHE A 245 -20.41 -3.30 18.20
C PHE A 245 -20.65 -3.67 16.73
N GLY A 246 -21.65 -4.49 16.46
CA GLY A 246 -22.02 -4.95 15.13
C GLY A 246 -22.20 -6.47 15.05
N SER A 247 -22.94 -6.93 14.04
CA SER A 247 -23.15 -8.37 13.82
C SER A 247 -21.81 -9.07 13.57
N GLY A 248 -21.50 -10.09 14.37
CA GLY A 248 -20.25 -10.88 14.29
C GLY A 248 -18.97 -10.10 14.63
N ALA A 249 -19.05 -8.91 15.22
CA ALA A 249 -17.86 -8.16 15.64
C ALA A 249 -17.07 -8.97 16.69
N GLY A 250 -15.81 -9.27 16.40
CA GLY A 250 -14.95 -10.08 17.28
C GLY A 250 -15.48 -11.48 17.58
N LEU A 251 -16.29 -12.08 16.69
CA LEU A 251 -16.97 -13.36 16.92
C LEU A 251 -16.04 -14.44 17.53
N PHE A 252 -14.88 -14.65 16.91
CA PHE A 252 -13.91 -15.69 17.30
C PHE A 252 -12.85 -15.24 18.32
N ASN A 253 -13.00 -14.07 18.95
CA ASN A 253 -12.07 -13.60 19.97
C ASN A 253 -12.12 -14.54 21.16
N THR A 254 -11.02 -15.25 21.47
CA THR A 254 -10.97 -16.18 22.60
C THR A 254 -10.32 -15.53 23.81
N THR A 255 -9.07 -15.07 23.65
CA THR A 255 -8.26 -14.51 24.74
C THR A 255 -7.73 -13.10 24.46
N GLY A 256 -7.95 -12.57 23.25
CA GLY A 256 -7.52 -11.21 22.88
C GLY A 256 -8.15 -10.14 23.77
N GLY A 257 -7.34 -9.19 24.26
CA GLY A 257 -7.77 -8.12 25.16
C GLY A 257 -7.56 -6.72 24.61
N GLY A 258 -8.27 -5.74 25.17
CA GLY A 258 -8.11 -4.32 24.84
C GLY A 258 -8.51 -3.96 23.41
N ASN A 259 -9.43 -4.69 22.79
CA ASN A 259 -9.83 -4.48 21.40
C ASN A 259 -11.12 -3.65 21.27
N SER A 260 -11.18 -2.79 20.26
CA SER A 260 -12.35 -1.97 19.92
C SER A 260 -12.81 -2.26 18.49
N PHE A 261 -13.89 -3.02 18.30
CA PHE A 261 -14.41 -3.43 16.99
C PHE A 261 -15.81 -2.88 16.74
N PHE A 262 -15.96 -2.03 15.72
CA PHE A 262 -17.20 -1.34 15.39
C PHE A 262 -17.52 -1.55 13.91
N GLY A 263 -18.58 -2.30 13.60
CA GLY A 263 -19.01 -2.63 12.25
C GLY A 263 -19.34 -4.11 12.09
N SER A 264 -20.18 -4.44 11.12
CA SER A 264 -20.52 -5.83 10.80
C SER A 264 -19.25 -6.60 10.39
N GLY A 265 -18.95 -7.69 11.10
CA GLY A 265 -17.80 -8.55 10.85
C GLY A 265 -16.42 -7.90 11.15
N ALA A 266 -16.38 -6.77 11.84
CA ALA A 266 -15.12 -6.15 12.26
C ALA A 266 -14.35 -7.12 13.19
N GLY A 267 -13.11 -7.44 12.85
CA GLY A 267 -12.26 -8.35 13.62
C GLY A 267 -12.84 -9.77 13.79
N ILE A 268 -13.74 -10.23 12.90
CA ILE A 268 -14.51 -11.47 13.11
C ILE A 268 -13.64 -12.70 13.42
N LYS A 269 -12.47 -12.84 12.77
CA LYS A 269 -11.52 -13.96 13.00
C LYS A 269 -10.47 -13.71 14.08
N ASN A 270 -10.52 -12.58 14.80
CA ASN A 270 -9.52 -12.29 15.84
C ASN A 270 -9.59 -13.39 16.88
N THR A 271 -8.51 -14.11 17.15
CA THR A 271 -8.48 -15.17 18.17
C THR A 271 -7.78 -14.66 19.42
N THR A 272 -6.51 -14.27 19.29
CA THR A 272 -5.66 -13.84 20.41
C THR A 272 -5.06 -12.44 20.23
N GLY A 273 -5.27 -11.81 19.07
CA GLY A 273 -4.82 -10.44 18.80
C GLY A 273 -5.35 -9.44 19.82
N SER A 274 -4.49 -8.56 20.31
CA SER A 274 -4.81 -7.60 21.38
C SER A 274 -4.48 -6.17 20.96
N PHE A 275 -5.11 -5.20 21.62
CA PHE A 275 -4.91 -3.77 21.39
C PHE A 275 -5.25 -3.30 19.97
N ASN A 276 -6.23 -3.93 19.33
CA ASN A 276 -6.67 -3.56 17.99
C ASN A 276 -7.89 -2.62 18.01
N SER A 277 -7.94 -1.68 17.07
CA SER A 277 -9.04 -0.72 16.88
C SER A 277 -9.58 -0.82 15.45
N PHE A 278 -10.70 -1.51 15.24
CA PHE A 278 -11.29 -1.74 13.92
C PHE A 278 -12.65 -1.04 13.79
N PHE A 279 -12.77 -0.06 12.91
CA PHE A 279 -13.97 0.74 12.69
C PHE A 279 -14.38 0.70 11.21
N GLY A 280 -15.41 -0.07 10.88
CA GLY A 280 -15.93 -0.25 9.53
C GLY A 280 -16.39 -1.69 9.28
N GLY A 281 -17.34 -1.87 8.36
CA GLY A 281 -17.76 -3.21 7.95
C GLY A 281 -16.58 -4.01 7.39
N GLY A 282 -16.31 -5.19 7.96
CA GLY A 282 -15.21 -6.07 7.55
C GLY A 282 -13.80 -5.56 7.86
N ALA A 283 -13.63 -4.47 8.62
CA ALA A 283 -12.31 -3.99 9.02
C ALA A 283 -11.58 -5.07 9.84
N GLY A 284 -10.34 -5.41 9.45
CA GLY A 284 -9.55 -6.45 10.12
C GLY A 284 -10.19 -7.85 10.15
N SER A 285 -11.12 -8.17 9.25
CA SER A 285 -11.95 -9.39 9.35
C SER A 285 -11.16 -10.71 9.41
N SER A 286 -9.96 -10.76 8.84
CA SER A 286 -9.11 -11.96 8.84
C SER A 286 -8.05 -11.95 9.94
N ASN A 287 -8.00 -10.91 10.80
CA ASN A 287 -6.97 -10.79 11.83
C ASN A 287 -7.09 -11.99 12.75
N THR A 288 -6.03 -12.75 12.99
CA THR A 288 -6.05 -13.89 13.92
C THR A 288 -5.28 -13.52 15.18
N THR A 289 -3.99 -13.24 15.04
CA THR A 289 -3.07 -12.95 16.16
C THR A 289 -2.41 -11.58 16.08
N GLY A 290 -2.59 -10.84 14.99
CA GLY A 290 -2.04 -9.49 14.81
C GLY A 290 -2.51 -8.55 15.92
N GLY A 291 -1.56 -7.81 16.51
CA GLY A 291 -1.82 -6.88 17.61
C GLY A 291 -1.50 -5.44 17.27
N SER A 292 -2.01 -4.50 18.08
CA SER A 292 -1.71 -3.07 17.98
C SER A 292 -2.06 -2.44 16.63
N ASN A 293 -3.10 -2.93 15.95
CA ASN A 293 -3.53 -2.40 14.66
C ASN A 293 -4.68 -1.40 14.81
N SER A 294 -4.71 -0.35 13.99
CA SER A 294 -5.80 0.62 13.89
C SER A 294 -6.33 0.68 12.46
N PHE A 295 -7.50 0.10 12.21
CA PHE A 295 -8.13 0.03 10.89
C PHE A 295 -9.45 0.79 10.89
N VAL A 296 -9.56 1.82 10.07
CA VAL A 296 -10.76 2.66 9.96
C VAL A 296 -11.17 2.78 8.50
N GLY A 297 -12.38 2.33 8.18
CA GLY A 297 -12.93 2.28 6.83
C GLY A 297 -13.48 0.91 6.47
N PHE A 298 -14.38 0.86 5.49
CA PHE A 298 -14.89 -0.41 4.97
C PHE A 298 -13.74 -1.26 4.43
N ALA A 299 -13.65 -2.51 4.91
CA ALA A 299 -12.64 -3.50 4.55
C ALA A 299 -11.16 -3.07 4.71
N ALA A 300 -10.88 -2.04 5.52
CA ALA A 300 -9.51 -1.67 5.88
C ALA A 300 -8.81 -2.85 6.57
N GLY A 301 -7.64 -3.25 6.08
CA GLY A 301 -6.88 -4.39 6.60
C GLY A 301 -7.64 -5.73 6.56
N SER A 302 -8.65 -5.91 5.70
CA SER A 302 -9.57 -7.06 5.81
C SER A 302 -8.90 -8.44 5.70
N LYS A 303 -7.76 -8.55 5.01
CA LYS A 303 -6.96 -9.79 4.90
C LYS A 303 -5.80 -9.88 5.90
N ASN A 304 -5.63 -8.91 6.81
CA ASN A 304 -4.56 -8.95 7.82
C ASN A 304 -4.73 -10.22 8.63
N THR A 305 -3.73 -11.09 8.72
CA THR A 305 -3.78 -12.30 9.53
C THR A 305 -2.96 -12.12 10.79
N THR A 306 -1.65 -11.92 10.64
CA THR A 306 -0.69 -11.79 11.76
C THR A 306 0.07 -10.46 11.76
N GLY A 307 -0.14 -9.59 10.75
CA GLY A 307 0.47 -8.27 10.70
C GLY A 307 0.13 -7.43 11.94
N ALA A 308 1.13 -6.72 12.47
CA ALA A 308 1.03 -5.97 13.71
C ALA A 308 1.48 -4.51 13.53
N SER A 309 1.02 -3.65 14.44
CA SER A 309 1.41 -2.23 14.48
C SER A 309 1.08 -1.45 13.20
N ASN A 310 -0.01 -1.81 12.52
CA ASN A 310 -0.44 -1.15 11.29
C ASN A 310 -1.54 -0.12 11.55
N SER A 311 -1.51 0.99 10.81
CA SER A 311 -2.48 2.08 10.84
C SER A 311 -3.10 2.27 9.46
N PHE A 312 -4.31 1.77 9.22
CA PHE A 312 -4.99 1.85 7.92
C PHE A 312 -6.28 2.68 8.02
N PHE A 313 -6.32 3.81 7.35
CA PHE A 313 -7.41 4.78 7.39
C PHE A 313 -7.90 5.08 5.97
N GLY A 314 -9.03 4.50 5.58
CA GLY A 314 -9.64 4.68 4.27
C GLY A 314 -10.39 3.43 3.79
N ASN A 315 -11.29 3.62 2.82
CA ASN A 315 -11.95 2.50 2.15
C ASN A 315 -10.90 1.59 1.49
N ASN A 316 -10.88 0.31 1.86
CA ASN A 316 -9.92 -0.70 1.39
C ASN A 316 -8.43 -0.34 1.61
N ALA A 317 -8.09 0.55 2.55
CA ALA A 317 -6.70 0.81 2.90
C ALA A 317 -6.04 -0.48 3.44
N GLY A 318 -4.90 -0.87 2.88
CA GLY A 318 -4.18 -2.10 3.25
C GLY A 318 -5.00 -3.39 3.13
N GLN A 319 -6.02 -3.44 2.26
CA GLN A 319 -7.00 -4.54 2.22
C GLN A 319 -6.33 -5.92 2.12
N ALA A 320 -5.27 -6.05 1.31
CA ALA A 320 -4.57 -7.30 1.05
C ALA A 320 -3.45 -7.62 2.04
N ASN A 321 -3.18 -6.77 3.04
CA ASN A 321 -2.10 -6.99 4.00
C ASN A 321 -2.33 -8.33 4.68
N THR A 322 -1.37 -9.24 4.66
CA THR A 322 -1.48 -10.54 5.35
C THR A 322 -0.61 -10.52 6.60
N THR A 323 0.71 -10.37 6.42
CA THR A 323 1.68 -10.40 7.51
C THR A 323 2.47 -9.11 7.65
N GLY A 324 2.28 -8.14 6.75
CA GLY A 324 3.02 -6.88 6.76
C GLY A 324 2.85 -6.10 8.07
N GLN A 325 3.90 -5.43 8.53
CA GLN A 325 3.98 -4.77 9.83
C GLN A 325 4.44 -3.31 9.72
N ASN A 326 4.09 -2.53 10.75
CA ASN A 326 4.53 -1.14 10.90
C ASN A 326 4.20 -0.25 9.69
N ASN A 327 3.06 -0.53 9.03
CA ASN A 327 2.60 0.24 7.88
C ASN A 327 1.59 1.31 8.29
N SER A 328 1.67 2.48 7.66
CA SER A 328 0.77 3.61 7.85
C SER A 328 0.12 3.99 6.52
N PHE A 329 -1.12 3.57 6.28
CA PHE A 329 -1.85 3.83 5.03
C PHE A 329 -3.06 4.73 5.27
N PHE A 330 -3.03 5.93 4.71
CA PHE A 330 -4.05 6.95 4.89
C PHE A 330 -4.57 7.41 3.52
N GLY A 331 -5.81 7.06 3.20
CA GLY A 331 -6.45 7.35 1.92
C GLY A 331 -7.22 6.14 1.38
N ALA A 332 -8.20 6.39 0.52
CA ALA A 332 -8.89 5.30 -0.18
C ALA A 332 -7.86 4.49 -0.99
N ILE A 333 -7.95 3.16 -0.90
CA ILE A 333 -7.09 2.18 -1.59
C ILE A 333 -5.56 2.40 -1.41
N ALA A 334 -5.14 3.15 -0.37
CA ALA A 334 -3.73 3.28 -0.03
C ALA A 334 -3.17 1.92 0.40
N GLY A 335 -2.07 1.47 -0.24
CA GLY A 335 -1.48 0.17 0.02
C GLY A 335 -2.41 -1.03 -0.24
N LEU A 336 -3.41 -0.88 -1.11
CA LEU A 336 -4.47 -1.87 -1.36
C LEU A 336 -3.96 -3.31 -1.49
N ASN A 337 -2.91 -3.51 -2.30
CA ASN A 337 -2.35 -4.83 -2.61
C ASN A 337 -1.13 -5.21 -1.76
N ASN A 338 -0.80 -4.43 -0.70
CA ASN A 338 0.32 -4.76 0.18
C ASN A 338 0.07 -6.10 0.81
N THR A 339 0.92 -7.11 0.63
CA THR A 339 0.76 -8.43 1.25
C THR A 339 1.69 -8.56 2.44
N THR A 340 2.99 -8.45 2.20
CA THR A 340 4.05 -8.65 3.21
C THR A 340 5.02 -7.48 3.29
N GLY A 341 4.77 -6.37 2.58
CA GLY A 341 5.61 -5.19 2.66
C GLY A 341 5.52 -4.53 4.05
N ASP A 342 6.67 -4.19 4.63
CA ASP A 342 6.80 -3.62 5.96
C ASP A 342 7.29 -2.17 5.93
N LEU A 343 7.05 -1.43 7.01
CA LEU A 343 7.61 -0.09 7.23
C LEU A 343 7.23 0.94 6.14
N ASN A 344 6.05 0.78 5.53
CA ASN A 344 5.58 1.69 4.49
C ASN A 344 4.67 2.80 5.05
N SER A 345 4.87 4.03 4.60
CA SER A 345 4.06 5.20 4.94
C SER A 345 3.41 5.75 3.67
N PHE A 346 2.12 5.48 3.44
CA PHE A 346 1.38 5.90 2.26
C PHE A 346 0.25 6.85 2.62
N PHE A 347 0.31 8.09 2.12
CA PHE A 347 -0.63 9.15 2.43
C PHE A 347 -1.18 9.77 1.14
N GLY A 348 -2.44 9.49 0.83
CA GLY A 348 -3.14 9.95 -0.35
C GLY A 348 -4.07 8.87 -0.93
N SER A 349 -5.01 9.28 -1.80
CA SER A 349 -5.81 8.29 -2.53
C SER A 349 -4.94 7.56 -3.56
N GLY A 350 -4.98 6.23 -3.57
CA GLY A 350 -4.24 5.41 -4.55
C GLY A 350 -2.72 5.34 -4.34
N THR A 351 -2.17 5.90 -3.25
CA THR A 351 -0.73 5.80 -2.96
C THR A 351 -0.31 4.36 -2.72
N GLY A 352 0.73 3.90 -3.42
CA GLY A 352 1.26 2.55 -3.27
C GLY A 352 0.24 1.43 -3.50
N SER A 353 -0.84 1.65 -4.26
CA SER A 353 -1.96 0.70 -4.34
C SER A 353 -1.57 -0.68 -4.85
N ASN A 354 -0.52 -0.77 -5.66
CA ASN A 354 -0.01 -2.04 -6.20
C ASN A 354 1.22 -2.57 -5.43
N ASN A 355 1.63 -1.93 -4.34
CA ASN A 355 2.75 -2.41 -3.53
C ASN A 355 2.40 -3.79 -3.04
N THR A 356 3.19 -4.82 -3.34
CA THR A 356 2.94 -6.18 -2.86
C THR A 356 3.89 -6.48 -1.70
N THR A 357 5.19 -6.45 -1.97
CA THR A 357 6.24 -6.80 -1.00
C THR A 357 7.26 -5.68 -0.78
N GLY A 358 7.14 -4.55 -1.48
CA GLY A 358 8.03 -3.41 -1.29
C GLY A 358 7.99 -2.90 0.15
N ALA A 359 9.15 -2.58 0.70
CA ALA A 359 9.31 -2.19 2.10
C ALA A 359 10.02 -0.84 2.25
N SER A 360 9.85 -0.21 3.42
CA SER A 360 10.51 1.05 3.79
C SER A 360 10.23 2.20 2.82
N ASN A 361 9.04 2.23 2.22
CA ASN A 361 8.65 3.29 1.29
C ASN A 361 7.87 4.41 1.98
N SER A 362 8.12 5.65 1.59
CA SER A 362 7.42 6.86 2.07
C SER A 362 6.78 7.58 0.90
N PHE A 363 5.47 7.38 0.68
CA PHE A 363 4.72 7.95 -0.44
C PHE A 363 3.65 8.92 0.05
N PHE A 364 3.72 10.17 -0.41
CA PHE A 364 2.84 11.25 0.00
C PHE A 364 2.31 12.00 -1.23
N GLY A 365 0.99 12.05 -1.41
CA GLY A 365 0.31 12.67 -2.54
C GLY A 365 -0.45 11.66 -3.40
N ALA A 366 -1.59 12.06 -3.96
CA ALA A 366 -2.43 11.13 -4.70
C ALA A 366 -1.66 10.42 -5.83
N ASN A 367 -1.83 9.09 -5.91
CA ASN A 367 -1.14 8.20 -6.86
C ASN A 367 0.40 8.17 -6.78
N ALA A 368 1.02 8.70 -5.71
CA ALA A 368 2.46 8.54 -5.52
C ALA A 368 2.82 7.05 -5.38
N GLY A 369 3.78 6.59 -6.17
CA GLY A 369 4.19 5.18 -6.21
C GLY A 369 3.07 4.18 -6.53
N ARG A 370 1.99 4.58 -7.22
CA ARG A 370 0.78 3.76 -7.43
C ARG A 370 1.07 2.34 -7.93
N ILE A 371 2.00 2.20 -8.88
CA ILE A 371 2.32 0.93 -9.54
C ILE A 371 3.54 0.23 -8.89
N ASN A 372 4.08 0.74 -7.77
CA ASN A 372 5.20 0.10 -7.07
C ASN A 372 4.78 -1.30 -6.69
N THR A 373 5.52 -2.34 -7.09
CA THR A 373 5.21 -3.74 -6.72
C THR A 373 6.16 -4.20 -5.64
N THR A 374 7.46 -4.23 -5.94
CA THR A 374 8.51 -4.73 -5.03
C THR A 374 9.58 -3.69 -4.71
N GLY A 375 9.53 -2.51 -5.34
CA GLY A 375 10.50 -1.44 -5.08
C GLY A 375 10.53 -1.04 -3.61
N SER A 376 11.72 -0.86 -3.07
CA SER A 376 11.93 -0.59 -1.63
C SER A 376 12.80 0.63 -1.39
N SER A 377 12.70 1.20 -0.19
CA SER A 377 13.46 2.37 0.26
C SER A 377 13.25 3.61 -0.63
N ASN A 378 12.05 3.80 -1.15
CA ASN A 378 11.71 4.95 -1.99
C ASN A 378 10.98 6.05 -1.19
N ALA A 379 11.27 7.31 -1.48
CA ALA A 379 10.66 8.50 -0.90
C ALA A 379 10.01 9.33 -2.01
N PHE A 380 8.68 9.27 -2.16
CA PHE A 380 7.93 9.97 -3.21
C PHE A 380 6.97 10.99 -2.62
N PHE A 381 7.17 12.27 -2.92
CA PHE A 381 6.40 13.38 -2.37
C PHE A 381 5.85 14.26 -3.51
N GLY A 382 4.54 14.21 -3.71
CA GLY A 382 3.82 14.95 -4.76
C GLY A 382 2.75 14.11 -5.44
N ASN A 383 1.84 14.78 -6.16
CA ASN A 383 0.84 14.07 -6.96
C ASN A 383 1.52 13.37 -8.17
N GLY A 384 1.25 12.08 -8.33
CA GLY A 384 1.78 11.23 -9.42
C GLY A 384 3.30 11.02 -9.43
N THR A 385 3.97 11.36 -8.33
CA THR A 385 5.43 11.18 -8.16
C THR A 385 5.80 9.70 -8.15
N GLY A 386 6.77 9.29 -8.97
CA GLY A 386 7.18 7.88 -9.08
C GLY A 386 6.04 6.92 -9.46
N GLN A 387 4.96 7.40 -10.10
CA GLN A 387 3.73 6.62 -10.30
C GLN A 387 3.97 5.26 -10.97
N ALA A 388 4.85 5.22 -11.98
CA ALA A 388 5.15 4.02 -12.75
C ALA A 388 6.24 3.13 -12.13
N ASN A 389 6.77 3.48 -10.94
CA ASN A 389 7.83 2.68 -10.30
C ASN A 389 7.29 1.28 -10.11
N THR A 390 7.99 0.24 -10.56
CA THR A 390 7.60 -1.15 -10.34
C THR A 390 8.55 -1.79 -9.35
N THR A 391 9.84 -1.82 -9.69
CA THR A 391 10.89 -2.48 -8.90
C THR A 391 12.07 -1.56 -8.59
N GLY A 392 12.01 -0.28 -8.97
CA GLY A 392 13.06 0.70 -8.67
C GLY A 392 13.22 0.91 -7.16
N ASN A 393 14.46 1.03 -6.71
CA ASN A 393 14.82 1.11 -5.29
C ASN A 393 15.58 2.39 -4.97
N SER A 394 15.56 2.81 -3.71
CA SER A 394 16.41 3.90 -3.20
C SER A 394 16.24 5.22 -3.97
N ASN A 395 15.04 5.49 -4.46
CA ASN A 395 14.73 6.72 -5.19
C ASN A 395 14.13 7.78 -4.27
N ALA A 396 14.54 9.03 -4.43
CA ALA A 396 14.08 10.18 -3.67
C ALA A 396 13.47 11.21 -4.64
N PHE A 397 12.15 11.21 -4.80
CA PHE A 397 11.43 12.07 -5.74
C PHE A 397 10.51 13.06 -5.00
N PHE A 398 10.67 14.34 -5.29
CA PHE A 398 9.96 15.44 -4.65
C PHE A 398 9.50 16.44 -5.69
N GLY A 399 8.19 16.62 -5.84
CA GLY A 399 7.58 17.48 -6.85
C GLY A 399 6.48 16.76 -7.63
N ASN A 400 5.53 17.53 -8.17
CA ASN A 400 4.46 16.98 -8.98
C ASN A 400 5.04 16.27 -10.23
N LEU A 401 4.66 15.00 -10.41
CA LEU A 401 5.09 14.16 -11.54
C LEU A 401 6.62 13.99 -11.66
N ALA A 402 7.38 14.24 -10.60
CA ALA A 402 8.81 13.92 -10.57
C ALA A 402 9.01 12.40 -10.68
N GLY A 403 9.89 11.97 -11.58
CA GLY A 403 10.16 10.55 -11.84
C GLY A 403 8.93 9.73 -12.25
N GLN A 404 7.89 10.35 -12.81
CA GLN A 404 6.60 9.69 -13.09
C GLN A 404 6.75 8.38 -13.87
N ALA A 405 7.62 8.36 -14.89
CA ALA A 405 7.84 7.20 -15.76
C ALA A 405 8.91 6.22 -15.23
N ASN A 406 9.49 6.44 -14.04
CA ASN A 406 10.48 5.53 -13.46
C ASN A 406 9.87 4.15 -13.32
N THR A 407 10.44 3.13 -13.95
CA THR A 407 9.96 1.75 -13.82
C THR A 407 10.91 0.96 -12.92
N THR A 408 12.15 0.79 -13.36
CA THR A 408 13.19 0.00 -12.66
C THR A 408 14.42 0.82 -12.26
N GLY A 409 14.47 2.11 -12.62
CA GLY A 409 15.56 3.01 -12.23
C GLY A 409 15.73 3.07 -10.72
N PHE A 410 16.97 3.15 -10.24
CA PHE A 410 17.31 3.12 -8.82
C PHE A 410 18.36 4.18 -8.47
N SER A 411 18.43 4.51 -7.18
CA SER A 411 19.37 5.50 -6.62
C SER A 411 19.27 6.87 -7.30
N ASN A 412 18.07 7.27 -7.73
CA ASN A 412 17.84 8.58 -8.33
C ASN A 412 17.28 9.58 -7.31
N SER A 413 17.71 10.84 -7.43
CA SER A 413 17.27 11.97 -6.60
C SER A 413 16.68 13.05 -7.49
N PHE A 414 15.35 13.17 -7.55
CA PHE A 414 14.65 14.14 -8.40
C PHE A 414 13.85 15.13 -7.57
N PHE A 415 14.21 16.41 -7.64
CA PHE A 415 13.63 17.49 -6.85
C PHE A 415 13.18 18.62 -7.77
N GLY A 416 11.87 18.76 -7.95
CA GLY A 416 11.25 19.75 -8.83
C GLY A 416 10.07 19.17 -9.59
N THR A 417 9.13 20.04 -10.00
CA THR A 417 8.04 19.64 -10.88
C THR A 417 8.60 19.06 -12.17
N LEU A 418 8.12 17.87 -12.56
CA LEU A 418 8.55 17.13 -13.76
C LEU A 418 10.06 16.81 -13.84
N ALA A 419 10.82 16.91 -12.74
CA ALA A 419 12.22 16.49 -12.71
C ALA A 419 12.33 14.98 -13.01
N GLY A 420 13.15 14.62 -14.00
CA GLY A 420 13.31 13.23 -14.44
C GLY A 420 12.02 12.54 -14.90
N ASN A 421 11.02 13.29 -15.40
CA ASN A 421 9.68 12.76 -15.68
C ASN A 421 9.70 11.51 -16.58
N ALA A 422 10.52 11.49 -17.62
CA ALA A 422 10.63 10.39 -18.57
C ALA A 422 11.63 9.29 -18.17
N ASN A 423 12.27 9.38 -16.99
CA ASN A 423 13.30 8.41 -16.56
C ASN A 423 12.66 7.05 -16.47
N ALA A 424 12.98 6.12 -17.38
CA ALA A 424 12.39 4.79 -17.39
C ALA A 424 13.25 3.82 -16.58
N THR A 425 14.55 3.78 -16.86
CA THR A 425 15.51 2.83 -16.27
C THR A 425 16.83 3.47 -15.86
N GLY A 426 17.00 4.78 -16.04
CA GLY A 426 18.20 5.53 -15.65
C GLY A 426 18.47 5.44 -14.15
N GLN A 427 19.74 5.51 -13.76
CA GLN A 427 20.23 5.22 -12.41
C GLN A 427 21.26 6.25 -11.96
N ASN A 428 21.38 6.41 -10.63
CA ASN A 428 22.37 7.31 -10.00
C ASN A 428 22.29 8.76 -10.53
N ASN A 429 21.09 9.22 -10.89
CA ASN A 429 20.89 10.57 -11.38
C ASN A 429 20.45 11.51 -10.25
N SER A 430 20.94 12.74 -10.27
CA SER A 430 20.62 13.81 -9.33
C SER A 430 20.08 15.01 -10.10
N PHE A 431 18.75 15.18 -10.15
CA PHE A 431 18.08 16.25 -10.88
C PHE A 431 17.38 17.20 -9.91
N PHE A 432 17.81 18.46 -9.88
CA PHE A 432 17.33 19.49 -8.97
C PHE A 432 16.93 20.72 -9.77
N GLY A 433 15.63 20.98 -9.87
CA GLY A 433 15.04 22.06 -10.68
C GLY A 433 13.79 21.60 -11.42
N GLY A 434 12.91 22.53 -11.77
CA GLY A 434 11.78 22.22 -12.65
C GLY A 434 12.27 21.70 -13.99
N GLU A 435 11.73 20.57 -14.44
CA GLU A 435 12.07 19.90 -15.70
C GLU A 435 13.57 19.54 -15.87
N ALA A 436 14.35 19.53 -14.78
CA ALA A 436 15.73 19.03 -14.83
C ALA A 436 15.74 17.56 -15.26
N GLY A 437 16.49 17.23 -16.32
CA GLY A 437 16.54 15.89 -16.89
C GLY A 437 15.19 15.34 -17.38
N PHE A 438 14.25 16.21 -17.76
CA PHE A 438 12.87 15.86 -18.12
C PHE A 438 12.76 14.66 -19.07
N SER A 439 13.56 14.64 -20.15
CA SER A 439 13.55 13.59 -21.17
C SER A 439 14.55 12.45 -20.93
N ASN A 440 15.23 12.39 -19.78
CA ASN A 440 16.14 11.28 -19.47
C ASN A 440 15.37 9.99 -19.51
N THR A 441 15.73 9.03 -20.36
CA THR A 441 15.05 7.73 -20.44
C THR A 441 15.90 6.65 -19.79
N THR A 442 17.17 6.56 -20.20
CA THR A 442 18.13 5.55 -19.72
C THR A 442 19.45 6.13 -19.24
N GLY A 443 19.69 7.44 -19.40
CA GLY A 443 20.92 8.10 -18.96
C GLY A 443 21.20 7.88 -17.47
N GLN A 444 22.48 7.81 -17.12
CA GLN A 444 22.98 7.42 -15.79
C GLN A 444 24.10 8.33 -15.32
N ASN A 445 24.28 8.39 -13.99
CA ASN A 445 25.34 9.17 -13.33
C ASN A 445 25.31 10.66 -13.70
N ASN A 446 24.14 11.21 -13.99
CA ASN A 446 23.99 12.62 -14.35
C ASN A 446 23.64 13.49 -13.13
N ALA A 447 24.25 14.66 -13.02
CA ALA A 447 24.01 15.65 -11.99
C ALA A 447 23.51 16.95 -12.65
N PHE A 448 22.20 17.19 -12.65
CA PHE A 448 21.57 18.37 -13.26
C PHE A 448 20.95 19.26 -12.19
N PHE A 449 21.46 20.48 -12.06
CA PHE A 449 21.07 21.46 -11.05
C PHE A 449 20.71 22.77 -11.74
N GLY A 450 19.42 23.08 -11.81
CA GLY A 450 18.87 24.25 -12.48
C GLY A 450 17.59 23.92 -13.23
N GLN A 451 16.72 24.91 -13.41
CA GLN A 451 15.55 24.76 -14.28
C GLN A 451 16.02 24.41 -15.71
N ASN A 452 15.41 23.39 -16.31
CA ASN A 452 15.72 22.90 -17.66
C ASN A 452 17.18 22.43 -17.87
N ALA A 453 17.94 22.20 -16.79
CA ALA A 453 19.28 21.62 -16.90
C ALA A 453 19.17 20.20 -17.47
N GLY A 454 19.85 19.93 -18.59
CA GLY A 454 19.78 18.65 -19.28
C GLY A 454 18.37 18.22 -19.74
N LEU A 455 17.48 19.19 -20.01
CA LEU A 455 16.06 18.95 -20.35
C LEU A 455 15.86 17.80 -21.34
N ASN A 456 16.58 17.82 -22.46
CA ASN A 456 16.44 16.84 -23.54
C ASN A 456 17.41 15.65 -23.45
N ASN A 457 18.18 15.51 -22.36
CA ASN A 457 19.13 14.41 -22.22
C ASN A 457 18.36 13.11 -22.25
N THR A 458 18.53 12.25 -23.25
CA THR A 458 17.78 10.98 -23.35
C THR A 458 18.63 9.84 -22.79
N THR A 459 19.82 9.65 -23.34
CA THR A 459 20.72 8.55 -23.00
C THR A 459 22.12 9.00 -22.56
N GLY A 460 22.40 10.31 -22.54
CA GLY A 460 23.70 10.83 -22.12
C GLY A 460 24.07 10.41 -20.69
N LEU A 461 25.35 10.16 -20.46
CA LEU A 461 25.91 9.57 -19.25
C LEU A 461 26.98 10.47 -18.63
N SER A 462 27.08 10.44 -17.31
CA SER A 462 28.17 11.07 -16.55
C SER A 462 28.30 12.57 -16.81
N ASN A 463 27.18 13.27 -16.99
CA ASN A 463 27.15 14.71 -17.21
C ASN A 463 26.90 15.49 -15.91
N SER A 464 27.54 16.64 -15.77
CA SER A 464 27.40 17.56 -14.64
C SER A 464 26.97 18.93 -15.15
N PHE A 465 25.67 19.24 -15.07
CA PHE A 465 25.09 20.49 -15.55
C PHE A 465 24.57 21.33 -14.38
N PHE A 466 25.17 22.49 -14.19
CA PHE A 466 24.87 23.39 -13.07
C PHE A 466 24.57 24.79 -13.60
N GLY A 467 23.29 25.16 -13.60
CA GLY A 467 22.80 26.43 -14.13
C GLY A 467 21.47 26.26 -14.86
N GLN A 468 20.68 27.32 -14.95
CA GLN A 468 19.47 27.32 -15.78
C GLN A 468 19.86 27.04 -17.24
N SER A 469 19.16 26.09 -17.87
CA SER A 469 19.38 25.67 -19.26
C SER A 469 20.81 25.19 -19.58
N ALA A 470 21.63 24.83 -18.58
CA ALA A 470 22.92 24.21 -18.81
C ALA A 470 22.72 22.85 -19.52
N GLY A 471 23.35 22.67 -20.68
CA GLY A 471 23.18 21.47 -21.51
C GLY A 471 21.74 21.17 -21.95
N GLN A 472 20.88 22.19 -22.07
CA GLN A 472 19.43 22.04 -22.27
C GLN A 472 19.06 21.06 -23.40
N VAL A 473 19.71 21.17 -24.56
CA VAL A 473 19.42 20.29 -25.71
C VAL A 473 20.38 19.12 -25.89
N ASN A 474 21.18 18.78 -24.86
CA ASN A 474 21.98 17.55 -24.89
C ASN A 474 21.06 16.36 -25.03
N THR A 475 21.29 15.49 -26.00
CA THR A 475 20.51 14.27 -26.21
C THR A 475 21.31 13.05 -25.79
N THR A 476 22.52 12.88 -26.32
CA THR A 476 23.36 11.69 -26.12
C THR A 476 24.80 11.99 -25.67
N GLY A 477 25.16 13.27 -25.56
CA GLY A 477 26.52 13.69 -25.19
C GLY A 477 26.90 13.21 -23.80
N ASN A 478 28.15 12.77 -23.63
CA ASN A 478 28.66 12.15 -22.41
C ASN A 478 29.83 12.92 -21.80
N TYR A 479 30.04 12.75 -20.49
CA TYR A 479 31.20 13.28 -19.76
C TYR A 479 31.36 14.80 -19.85
N ASN A 480 30.25 15.54 -19.94
CA ASN A 480 30.28 17.00 -20.01
C ASN A 480 30.16 17.63 -18.63
N ALA A 481 30.95 18.68 -18.38
CA ALA A 481 30.96 19.49 -17.17
C ALA A 481 30.57 20.93 -17.56
N LEU A 482 29.29 21.29 -17.41
CA LEU A 482 28.73 22.57 -17.84
C LEU A 482 28.23 23.37 -16.63
N PHE A 483 28.93 24.44 -16.29
CA PHE A 483 28.69 25.24 -15.09
C PHE A 483 28.46 26.70 -15.50
N GLY A 484 27.22 27.16 -15.39
CA GLY A 484 26.78 28.51 -15.74
C GLY A 484 25.41 28.53 -16.41
N VAL A 485 24.72 29.66 -16.32
CA VAL A 485 23.46 29.86 -17.06
C VAL A 485 23.74 29.78 -18.56
N GLY A 486 23.02 28.90 -19.27
CA GLY A 486 23.19 28.68 -20.70
C GLY A 486 24.50 28.00 -21.12
N ALA A 487 25.33 27.50 -20.18
CA ALA A 487 26.57 26.80 -20.53
C ALA A 487 26.25 25.57 -21.42
N GLY A 488 26.81 25.54 -22.64
CA GLY A 488 26.59 24.48 -23.62
C GLY A 488 25.12 24.21 -23.96
N SER A 489 24.23 25.21 -23.91
CA SER A 489 22.78 24.98 -24.07
C SER A 489 22.42 24.31 -25.39
N SER A 490 23.20 24.53 -26.46
CA SER A 490 22.99 23.98 -27.80
C SER A 490 23.70 22.65 -28.04
N SER A 491 24.43 22.12 -27.06
CA SER A 491 25.23 20.91 -27.21
C SER A 491 24.32 19.72 -27.32
N THR A 492 24.24 19.08 -28.49
CA THR A 492 23.36 17.95 -28.75
C THR A 492 24.08 16.62 -28.50
N THR A 493 25.24 16.43 -29.11
CA THR A 493 26.03 15.19 -29.02
C THR A 493 27.50 15.43 -28.67
N GLY A 494 27.88 16.67 -28.33
CA GLY A 494 29.24 16.99 -27.91
C GLY A 494 29.62 16.22 -26.64
N ASP A 495 30.78 15.58 -26.65
CA ASP A 495 31.30 14.77 -25.54
C ASP A 495 32.51 15.44 -24.88
N ARG A 496 32.76 15.15 -23.61
CA ARG A 496 33.98 15.55 -22.88
C ARG A 496 34.24 17.06 -22.86
N ASN A 497 33.19 17.87 -22.90
CA ASN A 497 33.31 19.32 -22.84
C ASN A 497 33.31 19.82 -21.39
N SER A 498 34.14 20.82 -21.11
CA SER A 498 34.27 21.51 -19.82
C SER A 498 34.00 22.99 -20.02
N PHE A 499 32.77 23.44 -19.77
CA PHE A 499 32.34 24.83 -19.95
C PHE A 499 32.01 25.46 -18.60
N PHE A 500 32.74 26.50 -18.23
CA PHE A 500 32.61 27.19 -16.95
C PHE A 500 32.43 28.69 -17.20
N GLY A 501 31.23 29.20 -16.98
CA GLY A 501 30.85 30.58 -17.21
C GLY A 501 29.46 30.69 -17.83
N GLN A 502 28.82 31.85 -17.68
CA GLN A 502 27.57 32.14 -18.39
C GLN A 502 27.81 32.04 -19.90
N ASN A 503 26.96 31.27 -20.59
CA ASN A 503 27.00 31.05 -22.04
C ASN A 503 28.35 30.51 -22.58
N ALA A 504 29.21 29.94 -21.72
CA ALA A 504 30.41 29.27 -22.20
C ALA A 504 30.01 28.12 -23.14
N GLY A 505 30.54 28.13 -24.37
CA GLY A 505 30.19 27.17 -25.43
C GLY A 505 28.71 27.12 -25.81
N LEU A 506 27.95 28.22 -25.64
CA LEU A 506 26.49 28.27 -25.87
C LEU A 506 26.05 27.60 -27.17
N ASN A 507 26.74 27.90 -28.28
CA ASN A 507 26.39 27.44 -29.63
C ASN A 507 27.12 26.15 -30.03
N ASN A 508 27.85 25.50 -29.12
CA ASN A 508 28.48 24.22 -29.38
C ASN A 508 27.39 23.19 -29.59
N THR A 509 27.35 22.54 -30.76
CA THR A 509 26.37 21.52 -31.10
C THR A 509 26.98 20.13 -31.01
N THR A 510 28.05 19.88 -31.77
CA THR A 510 28.72 18.57 -31.86
C THR A 510 30.21 18.60 -31.49
N GLY A 511 30.76 19.78 -31.18
CA GLY A 511 32.16 19.91 -30.80
C GLY A 511 32.45 19.14 -29.52
N PHE A 512 33.59 18.47 -29.46
CA PHE A 512 33.94 17.59 -28.33
C PHE A 512 35.34 17.89 -27.78
N SER A 513 35.61 17.44 -26.56
CA SER A 513 36.89 17.66 -25.86
C SER A 513 37.29 19.13 -25.73
N ASN A 514 36.33 20.05 -25.64
CA ASN A 514 36.61 21.48 -25.49
C ASN A 514 36.66 21.90 -24.01
N SER A 515 37.47 22.90 -23.70
CA SER A 515 37.71 23.45 -22.37
C SER A 515 37.54 24.96 -22.41
N PHE A 516 36.34 25.47 -22.10
CA PHE A 516 36.00 26.89 -22.17
C PHE A 516 35.75 27.45 -20.76
N PHE A 517 36.58 28.40 -20.34
CA PHE A 517 36.54 28.98 -19.01
C PHE A 517 36.44 30.51 -19.11
N GLY A 518 35.30 31.05 -18.69
CA GLY A 518 34.97 32.47 -18.75
C GLY A 518 33.55 32.70 -19.30
N GLN A 519 32.97 33.86 -19.00
CA GLN A 519 31.71 34.27 -19.61
C GLN A 519 31.89 34.38 -21.13
N ASN A 520 30.97 33.78 -21.89
CA ASN A 520 31.00 33.74 -23.35
C ASN A 520 32.29 33.16 -23.96
N ALA A 521 33.08 32.39 -23.20
CA ALA A 521 34.24 31.69 -23.74
C ALA A 521 33.80 30.65 -24.79
N GLY A 522 34.36 30.72 -26.00
CA GLY A 522 34.00 29.85 -27.13
C GLY A 522 32.52 29.94 -27.53
N LEU A 523 31.86 31.09 -27.29
CA LEU A 523 30.43 31.30 -27.48
C LEU A 523 29.90 30.77 -28.81
N ASN A 524 30.63 31.01 -29.90
CA ASN A 524 30.23 30.69 -31.27
C ASN A 524 30.82 29.38 -31.81
N ASN A 525 31.54 28.62 -30.99
CA ASN A 525 32.09 27.33 -31.43
C ASN A 525 30.93 26.39 -31.67
N MET A 526 30.70 25.96 -32.92
CA MET A 526 29.62 25.04 -33.29
C MET A 526 30.11 23.60 -33.32
N THR A 527 31.18 23.33 -34.07
CA THR A 527 31.68 21.97 -34.32
C THR A 527 33.14 21.77 -33.93
N GLY A 528 33.87 22.84 -33.64
CA GLY A 528 35.28 22.79 -33.28
C GLY A 528 35.52 21.97 -32.02
N SER A 529 36.63 21.24 -32.01
CA SER A 529 36.97 20.21 -31.01
C SER A 529 38.41 20.34 -30.51
N HIS A 530 38.67 19.81 -29.32
CA HIS A 530 39.99 19.88 -28.66
C HIS A 530 40.52 21.31 -28.43
N ASN A 531 39.62 22.29 -28.29
CA ASN A 531 40.01 23.67 -28.03
C ASN A 531 40.07 23.98 -26.53
N THR A 532 41.08 24.74 -26.12
CA THR A 532 41.16 25.34 -24.78
C THR A 532 41.03 26.85 -24.92
N VAL A 533 40.01 27.43 -24.32
CA VAL A 533 39.73 28.87 -24.38
C VAL A 533 39.53 29.39 -22.96
N ILE A 534 40.36 30.33 -22.53
CA ILE A 534 40.32 30.89 -21.18
C ILE A 534 40.27 32.42 -21.28
N GLY A 535 39.21 33.00 -20.74
CA GLY A 535 38.97 34.45 -20.66
C GLY A 535 37.52 34.82 -21.00
N GLU A 536 37.19 36.08 -20.75
CA GLU A 536 35.87 36.66 -21.06
C GLU A 536 35.78 36.98 -22.55
N PHE A 537 34.73 36.51 -23.23
CA PHE A 537 34.52 36.70 -24.68
C PHE A 537 35.63 36.13 -25.59
N GLU A 538 36.52 35.29 -25.06
CA GLU A 538 37.59 34.70 -25.85
C GLU A 538 37.08 33.59 -26.77
N GLY A 539 37.72 33.41 -27.93
CA GLY A 539 37.29 32.44 -28.93
C GLY A 539 35.94 32.79 -29.58
N ALA A 540 35.55 34.06 -29.61
CA ALA A 540 34.30 34.50 -30.23
C ALA A 540 34.24 34.21 -31.74
N ASN A 541 35.38 34.10 -32.40
CA ASN A 541 35.48 33.76 -33.82
C ASN A 541 35.81 32.28 -34.07
N LEU A 542 35.93 31.46 -33.02
CA LEU A 542 36.07 30.01 -33.14
C LEU A 542 34.71 29.45 -33.51
N VAL A 543 34.59 28.85 -34.70
CA VAL A 543 33.33 28.26 -35.20
C VAL A 543 33.48 26.76 -35.41
N SER A 544 34.50 26.36 -36.16
CA SER A 544 34.77 24.97 -36.53
C SER A 544 36.22 24.54 -36.32
N GLY A 545 37.10 25.47 -35.94
CA GLY A 545 38.50 25.24 -35.68
C GLY A 545 38.77 24.18 -34.60
N ASP A 546 39.86 23.43 -34.76
CA ASP A 546 40.26 22.34 -33.86
C ASP A 546 41.64 22.57 -33.25
N PHE A 547 41.90 21.98 -32.09
CA PHE A 547 43.23 21.93 -31.45
C PHE A 547 43.84 23.32 -31.16
N ASN A 548 43.01 24.31 -30.83
CA ASN A 548 43.50 25.63 -30.46
C ASN A 548 43.67 25.81 -28.96
N ILE A 549 44.62 26.65 -28.57
CA ILE A 549 44.81 27.11 -27.18
C ILE A 549 44.78 28.63 -27.18
N TYR A 550 43.72 29.22 -26.66
CA TYR A 550 43.53 30.65 -26.51
C TYR A 550 43.51 31.03 -25.03
N LEU A 551 44.55 31.75 -24.60
CA LEU A 551 44.67 32.25 -23.23
C LEU A 551 44.63 33.78 -23.27
N ALA A 552 43.47 34.36 -22.95
CA ALA A 552 43.21 35.80 -23.08
C ALA A 552 43.62 36.36 -24.46
N SER A 553 43.18 35.69 -25.53
CA SER A 553 43.54 36.00 -26.90
C SER A 553 42.42 35.63 -27.86
N ASN A 554 41.95 36.60 -28.65
CA ASN A 554 40.86 36.39 -29.59
C ASN A 554 41.38 36.52 -31.04
N PRO A 555 41.50 35.43 -31.80
CA PRO A 555 41.87 35.52 -33.21
C PRO A 555 40.80 36.26 -34.01
N SER A 556 41.19 36.93 -35.10
CA SER A 556 40.25 37.64 -35.97
C SER A 556 39.49 36.72 -36.95
N PHE A 557 39.75 35.41 -36.94
CA PHE A 557 39.18 34.42 -37.85
C PHE A 557 39.19 33.02 -37.21
N ASP A 558 38.43 32.09 -37.79
CA ASP A 558 38.44 30.67 -37.40
C ASP A 558 39.75 30.01 -37.87
N GLU A 559 40.42 29.28 -36.99
CA GLU A 559 41.72 28.65 -37.26
C GLU A 559 41.84 27.32 -36.50
N SER A 560 42.87 26.53 -36.83
CA SER A 560 43.14 25.26 -36.16
C SER A 560 44.61 25.11 -35.79
N ASN A 561 44.91 24.23 -34.84
CA ASN A 561 46.27 23.84 -34.42
C ASN A 561 47.13 25.03 -33.94
N THR A 562 46.50 26.04 -33.35
CA THR A 562 47.17 27.32 -33.04
C THR A 562 47.15 27.62 -31.54
N ILE A 563 48.31 28.06 -31.02
CA ILE A 563 48.45 28.57 -29.65
C ILE A 563 48.53 30.10 -29.72
N ARG A 564 47.67 30.78 -28.96
CA ARG A 564 47.71 32.22 -28.72
C ARG A 564 47.64 32.54 -27.24
N ILE A 565 48.57 33.36 -26.77
CA ILE A 565 48.70 33.75 -25.37
C ILE A 565 48.80 35.27 -25.32
N GLY A 566 47.81 35.91 -24.70
CA GLY A 566 47.70 37.35 -24.59
C GLY A 566 47.10 38.03 -25.84
N ASN A 567 46.71 39.28 -25.65
CA ASN A 567 46.14 40.16 -26.65
C ASN A 567 47.19 41.16 -27.14
N GLN A 568 47.30 41.28 -28.46
CA GLN A 568 48.29 42.15 -29.08
C GLN A 568 48.07 43.61 -28.65
N GLY A 569 49.14 44.29 -28.24
CA GLY A 569 49.09 45.66 -27.75
C GLY A 569 48.71 45.82 -26.27
N THR A 570 48.28 44.75 -25.59
CA THR A 570 48.02 44.77 -24.14
C THR A 570 49.22 44.25 -23.36
N GLN A 571 49.68 43.03 -23.65
CA GLN A 571 50.84 42.44 -22.99
C GLN A 571 52.14 42.95 -23.63
N THR A 572 53.03 43.55 -22.83
CA THR A 572 54.33 44.09 -23.27
C THR A 572 55.54 43.28 -22.80
N SER A 573 55.34 42.25 -21.98
CA SER A 573 56.41 41.40 -21.43
C SER A 573 55.91 39.98 -21.19
N THR A 574 56.72 38.98 -21.54
CA THR A 574 56.44 37.54 -21.31
C THR A 574 57.55 36.91 -20.50
N PHE A 575 57.22 36.34 -19.34
CA PHE A 575 58.16 35.64 -18.47
C PHE A 575 57.84 34.15 -18.46
N ILE A 576 58.80 33.32 -18.87
CA ILE A 576 58.69 31.85 -18.81
C ILE A 576 59.84 31.33 -17.96
N ALA A 577 59.51 30.78 -16.80
CA ALA A 577 60.50 30.23 -15.88
C ALA A 577 61.28 29.08 -16.53
N GLY A 578 62.57 28.93 -16.16
CA GLY A 578 63.42 27.82 -16.61
C GLY A 578 64.12 28.01 -17.97
N ILE A 579 63.76 29.02 -18.78
CA ILE A 579 64.40 29.22 -20.09
C ILE A 579 65.85 29.74 -19.96
N ASN A 580 66.11 30.71 -19.07
CA ASN A 580 67.39 31.45 -19.05
C ASN A 580 68.62 30.60 -18.68
N VAL A 581 68.44 29.53 -17.90
CA VAL A 581 69.55 28.73 -17.36
C VAL A 581 69.67 27.34 -17.98
N SER A 582 68.77 26.99 -18.89
CA SER A 582 68.72 25.66 -19.50
C SER A 582 69.63 25.60 -20.73
N GLY A 583 70.61 24.68 -20.73
CA GLY A 583 71.41 24.39 -21.91
C GLY A 583 70.53 23.72 -22.99
N VAL A 584 70.64 24.19 -24.24
CA VAL A 584 69.82 23.69 -25.36
C VAL A 584 70.68 23.20 -26.53
N SER A 585 70.20 22.17 -27.22
CA SER A 585 70.70 21.67 -28.51
C SER A 585 69.55 21.67 -29.51
N GLY A 586 69.81 22.04 -30.77
CA GLY A 586 68.77 22.15 -31.82
C GLY A 586 68.88 23.42 -32.66
N ALA A 587 67.86 23.68 -33.48
CA ALA A 587 67.80 24.87 -34.31
C ALA A 587 67.33 26.10 -33.51
N ALA A 588 67.86 27.27 -33.85
CA ALA A 588 67.44 28.54 -33.24
C ALA A 588 65.98 28.87 -33.61
N VAL A 589 65.22 29.34 -32.62
CA VAL A 589 63.85 29.83 -32.79
C VAL A 589 63.88 31.32 -33.07
N PHE A 590 63.12 31.74 -34.08
CA PHE A 590 62.94 33.12 -34.51
C PHE A 590 61.49 33.54 -34.32
N VAL A 591 61.27 34.84 -34.12
CA VAL A 591 59.95 35.48 -34.18
C VAL A 591 59.84 36.16 -35.54
N ASN A 592 58.76 35.90 -36.28
CA ASN A 592 58.49 36.62 -37.51
C ASN A 592 57.70 37.93 -37.25
N ASN A 593 57.44 38.71 -38.30
CA ASN A 593 56.71 39.98 -38.19
C ASN A 593 55.26 39.84 -37.70
N SER A 594 54.67 38.62 -37.73
CA SER A 594 53.33 38.35 -37.20
C SER A 594 53.34 37.87 -35.75
N GLY A 595 54.50 37.91 -35.07
CA GLY A 595 54.66 37.44 -33.69
C GLY A 595 54.70 35.91 -33.53
N ARG A 596 54.84 35.16 -34.64
CA ARG A 596 54.89 33.69 -34.62
C ARG A 596 56.32 33.21 -34.38
N LEU A 597 56.48 32.30 -33.42
CA LEU A 597 57.71 31.55 -33.19
C LEU A 597 57.90 30.42 -34.23
N GLY A 598 59.12 30.24 -34.74
CA GLY A 598 59.44 29.16 -35.67
C GLY A 598 60.94 29.03 -35.97
N VAL A 599 61.29 28.08 -36.84
CA VAL A 599 62.68 27.88 -37.32
C VAL A 599 62.76 28.33 -38.77
N ALA A 600 63.85 28.99 -39.15
CA ALA A 600 64.07 29.42 -40.53
C ALA A 600 64.29 28.20 -41.46
N PRO A 601 63.40 27.94 -42.45
CA PRO A 601 63.57 26.81 -43.37
C PRO A 601 64.71 27.09 -44.36
N SER A 602 65.59 26.09 -44.59
CA SER A 602 66.76 26.28 -45.47
C SER A 602 66.92 25.22 -46.58
N SER A 603 66.08 24.19 -46.61
CA SER A 603 66.12 23.16 -47.65
C SER A 603 65.80 23.75 -49.03
N ARG A 604 66.39 23.16 -50.09
CA ARG A 604 66.16 23.56 -51.50
C ARG A 604 64.67 23.64 -51.85
N ARG A 605 63.82 22.77 -51.29
CA ARG A 605 62.36 22.77 -51.54
C ARG A 605 61.63 24.03 -51.06
N PHE A 606 62.25 24.82 -50.18
CA PHE A 606 61.69 26.06 -49.64
C PHE A 606 62.33 27.31 -50.26
N LYS A 607 63.16 27.14 -51.30
CA LYS A 607 63.94 28.21 -51.90
C LYS A 607 63.78 28.17 -53.42
N GLU A 608 63.56 29.34 -54.00
CA GLU A 608 63.48 29.54 -55.45
C GLU A 608 64.57 30.50 -55.89
N GLU A 609 64.83 30.57 -57.20
CA GLU A 609 65.83 31.47 -57.79
C GLU A 609 67.24 31.40 -57.18
N ILE A 610 67.69 30.20 -56.81
CA ILE A 610 68.99 29.99 -56.17
C ILE A 610 70.11 30.30 -57.17
N ARG A 611 70.91 31.33 -56.86
CA ARG A 611 72.05 31.82 -57.66
C ARG A 611 73.24 32.15 -56.75
N ASP A 612 74.43 32.24 -57.33
CA ASP A 612 75.61 32.73 -56.63
C ASP A 612 75.39 34.17 -56.14
N MET A 613 75.84 34.46 -54.92
CA MET A 613 75.58 35.75 -54.26
C MET A 613 76.24 36.94 -54.98
N GLY A 614 77.30 36.71 -55.78
CA GLY A 614 77.96 37.75 -56.57
C GLY A 614 78.32 38.96 -55.72
N ASP A 615 78.11 40.17 -56.23
CA ASP A 615 78.40 41.44 -55.54
C ASP A 615 77.33 41.91 -54.56
N SER A 616 76.29 41.10 -54.35
CA SER A 616 75.20 41.44 -53.42
C SER A 616 75.70 41.66 -51.99
N SER A 617 76.79 41.01 -51.58
CA SER A 617 77.43 41.18 -50.26
C SER A 617 78.56 42.22 -50.22
N SER A 618 78.95 42.83 -51.34
CA SER A 618 80.13 43.71 -51.38
C SER A 618 79.96 45.03 -50.63
N ARG A 619 78.72 45.45 -50.37
CA ARG A 619 78.46 46.64 -49.53
C ARG A 619 78.69 46.35 -48.04
N LEU A 620 78.92 45.09 -47.63
CA LEU A 620 79.16 44.77 -46.21
C LEU A 620 80.37 45.51 -45.65
N MET A 621 81.40 45.72 -46.46
CA MET A 621 82.62 46.44 -46.07
C MET A 621 82.37 47.95 -45.80
N ARG A 622 81.18 48.46 -46.12
CA ARG A 622 80.74 49.82 -45.79
C ARG A 622 80.00 49.90 -44.45
N LEU A 623 79.61 48.77 -43.87
CA LEU A 623 79.00 48.73 -42.55
C LEU A 623 80.06 49.02 -41.49
N ARG A 624 79.66 49.69 -40.41
CA ARG A 624 80.54 50.05 -39.29
C ARG A 624 80.26 49.15 -38.08
N PRO A 625 81.09 48.14 -37.78
CA PRO A 625 81.02 47.42 -36.51
C PRO A 625 81.29 48.37 -35.35
N VAL A 626 80.47 48.29 -34.30
CA VAL A 626 80.59 49.13 -33.10
C VAL A 626 80.55 48.29 -31.83
N THR A 627 81.07 48.84 -30.75
CA THR A 627 80.82 48.36 -29.39
C THR A 627 79.87 49.30 -28.67
N PHE A 628 78.99 48.76 -27.84
CA PHE A 628 77.99 49.56 -27.14
C PHE A 628 77.57 48.90 -25.83
N PHE A 629 76.87 49.67 -24.99
CA PHE A 629 76.16 49.16 -23.82
C PHE A 629 74.68 49.47 -24.02
N TYR A 630 73.79 48.54 -23.69
CA TYR A 630 72.36 48.85 -23.64
C TYR A 630 72.09 49.93 -22.58
N ARG A 631 71.09 50.77 -22.85
CA ARG A 631 70.58 51.72 -21.86
C ARG A 631 69.85 50.95 -20.75
N PRO A 632 69.92 51.38 -19.47
CA PRO A 632 69.26 50.69 -18.35
C PRO A 632 67.75 50.50 -18.55
N GLU A 633 67.10 51.43 -19.26
CA GLU A 633 65.66 51.39 -19.53
C GLU A 633 65.29 50.42 -20.67
N ALA A 634 66.26 50.04 -21.51
CA ALA A 634 66.05 49.17 -22.67
C ALA A 634 66.26 47.69 -22.33
N VAL A 635 67.22 47.37 -21.46
CA VAL A 635 67.51 46.00 -21.00
C VAL A 635 67.83 46.02 -19.52
N ALA A 636 67.01 45.33 -18.73
CA ALA A 636 67.26 45.15 -17.30
C ALA A 636 68.45 44.18 -17.08
N GLY A 637 69.41 44.57 -16.25
CA GLY A 637 70.55 43.73 -15.89
C GLY A 637 71.87 44.50 -15.74
N PRO A 638 72.97 43.79 -15.43
CA PRO A 638 74.29 44.39 -15.37
C PRO A 638 74.69 44.96 -16.73
N ARG A 639 75.29 46.15 -16.73
CA ARG A 639 75.70 46.84 -17.94
C ARG A 639 76.91 46.15 -18.59
N THR A 640 76.66 45.24 -19.53
CA THR A 640 77.69 44.44 -20.23
C THR A 640 78.06 45.07 -21.58
N LEU A 641 79.35 45.05 -21.93
CA LEU A 641 79.83 45.50 -23.24
C LEU A 641 79.31 44.55 -24.33
N GLN A 642 78.70 45.10 -25.37
CA GLN A 642 78.15 44.38 -26.51
C GLN A 642 78.88 44.79 -27.79
N TYR A 643 78.78 43.94 -28.83
CA TYR A 643 79.37 44.13 -30.15
C TYR A 643 78.26 43.96 -31.19
N GLY A 644 78.20 44.85 -32.18
CA GLY A 644 77.18 44.76 -33.21
C GLY A 644 77.19 45.90 -34.21
N LEU A 645 76.03 46.12 -34.81
CA LEU A 645 75.71 47.15 -35.79
C LEU A 645 74.53 47.98 -35.29
N ILE A 646 74.44 49.24 -35.72
CA ILE A 646 73.31 50.12 -35.44
C ILE A 646 72.30 50.00 -36.59
N ALA A 647 71.05 49.66 -36.29
CA ALA A 647 70.02 49.37 -37.31
C ALA A 647 69.81 50.55 -38.27
N GLU A 648 69.84 51.78 -37.75
CA GLU A 648 69.72 53.03 -38.50
C GLU A 648 70.92 53.28 -39.43
N GLU A 649 72.11 52.80 -39.09
CA GLU A 649 73.30 52.88 -39.97
C GLU A 649 73.28 51.78 -41.04
N VAL A 650 72.69 50.62 -40.74
CA VAL A 650 72.54 49.51 -41.69
C VAL A 650 71.45 49.79 -42.72
N ALA A 651 70.32 50.37 -42.31
CA ALA A 651 69.14 50.62 -43.15
C ALA A 651 69.44 51.30 -44.50
N PRO A 652 70.25 52.38 -44.61
CA PRO A 652 70.55 53.01 -45.89
C PRO A 652 71.51 52.19 -46.79
N ILE A 653 72.22 51.19 -46.24
CA ILE A 653 73.19 50.37 -46.98
C ILE A 653 72.56 49.03 -47.39
N TYR A 654 71.89 48.37 -46.45
CA TYR A 654 71.18 47.10 -46.60
C TYR A 654 69.83 47.16 -45.88
N PRO A 655 68.80 47.80 -46.49
CA PRO A 655 67.47 47.87 -45.88
C PRO A 655 66.87 46.48 -45.61
N GLU A 656 67.23 45.47 -46.41
CA GLU A 656 66.81 44.07 -46.26
C GLU A 656 67.40 43.36 -45.02
N LEU A 657 68.46 43.91 -44.43
CA LEU A 657 69.06 43.39 -43.19
C LEU A 657 68.43 43.99 -41.92
N VAL A 658 67.47 44.90 -42.05
CA VAL A 658 66.83 45.58 -40.92
C VAL A 658 65.38 45.15 -40.79
N GLU A 659 64.95 44.87 -39.58
CA GLU A 659 63.53 44.77 -39.22
C GLU A 659 63.04 46.10 -38.67
N TYR A 660 61.82 46.47 -39.04
CA TYR A 660 61.20 47.74 -38.70
C TYR A 660 60.00 47.51 -37.78
N THR A 661 59.79 48.45 -36.87
CA THR A 661 58.58 48.54 -36.06
C THR A 661 57.34 48.73 -36.95
N ALA A 662 56.14 48.53 -36.39
CA ALA A 662 54.88 48.83 -37.10
C ALA A 662 54.78 50.30 -37.55
N ALA A 663 55.49 51.21 -36.89
CA ALA A 663 55.58 52.64 -37.25
C ALA A 663 56.69 52.94 -38.28
N GLY A 664 57.32 51.91 -38.86
CA GLY A 664 58.34 52.05 -39.90
C GLY A 664 59.74 52.44 -39.41
N GLN A 665 59.99 52.43 -38.10
CA GLN A 665 61.31 52.74 -37.53
C GLN A 665 62.21 51.50 -37.49
N PRO A 666 63.50 51.59 -37.88
CA PRO A 666 64.48 50.51 -37.67
C PRO A 666 64.45 50.01 -36.22
N GLN A 667 64.33 48.69 -36.02
CA GLN A 667 64.21 48.09 -34.69
C GLN A 667 65.35 47.13 -34.37
N THR A 668 65.72 46.27 -35.31
CA THR A 668 66.79 45.29 -35.11
C THR A 668 67.45 44.91 -36.42
N VAL A 669 68.68 44.39 -36.35
CA VAL A 669 69.42 43.87 -37.50
C VAL A 669 69.27 42.35 -37.55
N ARG A 670 69.04 41.79 -38.74
CA ARG A 670 68.99 40.35 -39.02
C ARG A 670 70.40 39.74 -39.00
N TYR A 671 71.03 39.72 -37.83
CA TYR A 671 72.42 39.25 -37.65
C TYR A 671 72.67 37.83 -38.21
N HIS A 672 71.67 36.96 -38.19
CA HIS A 672 71.76 35.59 -38.71
C HIS A 672 72.06 35.51 -40.21
N LEU A 673 71.78 36.56 -40.99
CA LEU A 673 72.08 36.61 -42.43
C LEU A 673 73.54 36.99 -42.70
N LEU A 674 74.18 37.71 -41.78
CA LEU A 674 75.53 38.26 -41.97
C LEU A 674 76.58 37.17 -42.16
N SER A 675 76.49 36.06 -41.43
CA SER A 675 77.47 34.98 -41.48
C SER A 675 77.64 34.41 -42.90
N SER A 676 76.53 34.18 -43.60
CA SER A 676 76.53 33.65 -44.97
C SER A 676 77.02 34.70 -45.98
N MET A 677 76.67 35.97 -45.77
CA MET A 677 77.15 37.05 -46.64
C MET A 677 78.64 37.33 -46.45
N LEU A 678 79.13 37.31 -45.20
CA LEU A 678 80.55 37.43 -44.87
C LEU A 678 81.35 36.26 -45.45
N LEU A 679 80.81 35.04 -45.41
CA LEU A 679 81.45 33.88 -46.05
C LEU A 679 81.71 34.13 -47.55
N ASN A 680 80.76 34.72 -48.28
CA ASN A 680 80.97 35.07 -49.69
C ASN A 680 82.09 36.10 -49.88
N GLU A 681 82.15 37.14 -49.04
CA GLU A 681 83.24 38.14 -49.12
C GLU A 681 84.60 37.55 -48.74
N VAL A 682 84.67 36.68 -47.73
CA VAL A 682 85.90 35.94 -47.40
C VAL A 682 86.34 35.05 -48.56
N GLN A 683 85.41 34.34 -49.22
CA GLN A 683 85.72 33.55 -50.41
C GLN A 683 86.21 34.41 -51.59
N LYS A 684 85.67 35.62 -51.78
CA LYS A 684 86.19 36.57 -52.77
C LYS A 684 87.60 37.03 -52.43
N GLN A 685 87.85 37.42 -51.18
CA GLN A 685 89.18 37.81 -50.72
C GLN A 685 90.19 36.67 -50.93
N GLN A 686 89.81 35.43 -50.60
CA GLN A 686 90.65 34.24 -50.82
C GLN A 686 90.99 34.04 -52.30
N ARG A 687 90.00 34.15 -53.21
CA ARG A 687 90.25 34.08 -54.66
C ARG A 687 91.18 35.20 -55.14
N GLN A 688 91.04 36.40 -54.59
CA GLN A 688 91.92 37.52 -54.90
C GLN A 688 93.35 37.26 -54.42
N ILE A 689 93.52 36.73 -53.20
CA ILE A 689 94.82 36.35 -52.64
C ILE A 689 95.49 35.28 -53.51
N GLU A 690 94.75 34.26 -53.95
CA GLU A 690 95.28 33.20 -54.83
C GLU A 690 95.67 33.72 -56.22
N SER A 691 94.88 34.64 -56.78
CA SER A 691 95.21 35.30 -58.05
C SER A 691 96.48 36.17 -57.91
N GLN A 692 96.56 36.96 -56.84
CA GLN A 692 97.74 37.74 -56.52
C GLN A 692 98.96 36.85 -56.28
N GLY A 693 98.80 35.72 -55.58
CA GLY A 693 99.86 34.73 -55.36
C GLY A 693 100.37 34.11 -56.66
N ARG A 694 99.47 33.74 -57.59
CA ARG A 694 99.86 33.28 -58.94
C ARG A 694 100.62 34.34 -59.71
N ARG A 695 100.15 35.58 -59.66
CA ARG A 695 100.81 36.72 -60.33
C ARG A 695 102.18 37.00 -59.72
N ILE A 696 102.33 36.90 -58.41
CA ILE A 696 103.61 36.98 -57.70
C ILE A 696 104.53 35.84 -58.15
N ALA A 697 104.03 34.60 -58.26
CA ALA A 697 104.82 33.46 -58.73
C ALA A 697 105.28 33.62 -60.19
N GLU A 698 104.40 34.09 -61.09
CA GLU A 698 104.78 34.43 -62.48
C GLU A 698 105.81 35.56 -62.54
N LEU A 699 105.63 36.61 -61.74
CA LEU A 699 106.58 37.71 -61.63
C LEU A 699 107.93 37.21 -61.12
N GLN A 700 107.96 36.35 -60.09
CA GLN A 700 109.17 35.72 -59.59
C GLN A 700 109.84 34.83 -60.65
N ALA A 701 109.07 34.04 -61.41
CA ALA A 701 109.61 33.21 -62.49
C ALA A 701 110.20 34.06 -63.63
N ARG A 702 109.56 35.19 -63.97
CA ARG A 702 110.07 36.15 -64.96
C ARG A 702 111.32 36.86 -64.46
N LEU A 703 111.39 37.19 -63.17
CA LEU A 703 112.58 37.76 -62.54
C LEU A 703 113.76 36.78 -62.63
N ARG A 704 113.56 35.50 -62.28
CA ARG A 704 114.60 34.46 -62.40
C ARG A 704 115.10 34.29 -63.83
N ARG A 705 114.21 34.37 -64.84
CA ARG A 705 114.62 34.33 -66.26
C ARG A 705 115.47 35.54 -66.65
N LEU A 706 115.12 36.74 -66.17
CA LEU A 706 115.89 37.96 -66.43
C LEU A 706 117.26 37.94 -65.73
N GLU A 707 117.34 37.41 -64.50
CA GLU A 707 118.59 37.22 -63.78
C GLU A 707 119.51 36.18 -64.47
N ALA A 708 118.95 35.09 -64.99
CA ALA A 708 119.68 34.10 -65.79
C ALA A 708 120.20 34.68 -67.13
N ALA A 709 119.42 35.54 -67.78
CA ALA A 709 119.87 36.24 -68.99
C ALA A 709 121.00 37.25 -68.70
N ARG A 710 121.00 37.86 -67.50
CA ARG A 710 122.04 38.80 -67.06
C ARG A 710 123.34 38.09 -66.64
N SER A 711 123.26 36.87 -66.09
CA SER A 711 124.44 36.06 -65.78
C SER A 711 125.06 35.41 -67.04
N GLY A 712 124.26 35.06 -68.04
CA GLY A 712 124.75 34.63 -69.36
C GLY A 712 125.56 35.70 -70.11
N ARG A 713 125.23 36.98 -69.92
CA ARG A 713 125.96 38.12 -70.51
C ARG A 713 127.31 38.45 -69.85
N ARG A 714 127.66 37.78 -68.74
CA ARG A 714 128.95 37.93 -68.04
C ARG A 714 129.97 36.83 -68.36
N ARG A 715 129.63 35.86 -69.24
CA ARG A 715 130.54 34.82 -69.75
C ARG A 715 130.70 34.89 -71.28
N GLY A 716 130.71 36.10 -71.83
CA GLY A 716 131.08 36.40 -73.22
C GLY A 716 132.33 37.25 -73.24
#